data_AF-A0A1T2L6S9-F1
#
_entry.id   AF-A0A1T2L6S9-F1
#
_cell.length_a   1.000
_cell.length_b   1.000
_cell.length_c   1.000
_cell.angle_alpha   90.00
_cell.angle_beta   90.00
_cell.angle_gamma   90.00
#
_symmetry.space_group_name_H-M   'P 1'
#
loop_
_entity.id
_entity.type
_entity.pdbx_description
1 polymer ?
#
loop_
_entity_poly.entity_id
_entity_poly.type
_entity_poly.pdbx_seq_one_letter_code
_entity_poly.pdbx_strand_id
1 'polypeptide(L)'
;MNDTAVAPESKSPPIWQRRWLQITAAIVLLVALMLAALPFALGHSLESWLKDQGASTATVENIDLNLFTGQLRIDQLNYQFSDGAPQHLEQLTTTLNVRDLWQRLIHIESLTINNSSIALSVDSEGRLTVASLALPATKSDASTQQQNPWGFTLDQLILDSASISYSSSQLNGQLTLEQLKLEHLSNRNLDRAANLTLTATLNDTPLQLAAELRPFNETQRFETQLQLEQFDLQSIAPLLNKQLTALSGALSAQTTLIVEIDAKELRASQLGEINLGGLSLANDTLSTTLAKGRFGGRIDFNLDLNTKQPSVDLIGTLTTEQLATTIGTETKSGIDQLTIDSTTSLSHSEVGAMKLDFDGTIDARGARYRRADIAYRNQQLTYKGNAQITLPVEHSPSVVINGDISHKQLALALAENHLNVSQQQGAWSGNIYVKENKPSATGSLSSGTTQIDDSNKQLTLARYHHLNAKEIELRAIDDLTIGSLRSEQLTLLKPHTTNSDEKSEQLFNSGSLTLDNLHYQADQITAINSITLDNMALLLRRTAKGEIALINQLQSGKSDKSDPGSKQQIPIKIQQIKVTGKSHLDFVDEAITPNYKNRITLKQLAVNQIDSSTPSTGSPFELKANIGSYTHLAFGGELYPFAEHPTLKLKGDIDTLDLPPLSPYTIQSLGYELTSGHASAEIELEIDAGKLKGENRVKLNNLEVDAADPEKMEHLSNQLSMPLDSALSLLRDDENNIKLKLPLGGDLAHPEFSLANTINQALGKAMKTTAMTYLKYYFQPYGTLIAIAELAEAAASAVRLDPITYPATISSLNPEQIKYLEKVGKLMQEHKQIRVRLCGKANESEIKALLAAKQKAAAKESGEPSAAKTAEEKQPVVAPQMTPELEQQLTEVARARAETIQKHLMEHYQIEAERLFVCNPKIETDSDEKPRVELLI
;
A
#
# COMPACT_ATOMS: atom_id res chain seq x y z
N MET A 1 -48.93 -36.82 -122.74
CA MET A 1 -48.46 -36.16 -123.97
C MET A 1 -47.01 -35.78 -123.78
N ASN A 2 -46.19 -36.31 -124.67
CA ASN A 2 -44.76 -36.12 -124.98
C ASN A 2 -43.72 -36.27 -123.86
N ASP A 3 -42.82 -37.28 -123.90
CA ASP A 3 -41.75 -37.65 -124.86
C ASP A 3 -40.42 -36.93 -124.66
N THR A 4 -39.35 -37.71 -124.84
CA THR A 4 -37.90 -37.41 -124.94
C THR A 4 -37.10 -37.39 -123.61
N ALA A 5 -35.92 -37.99 -123.47
CA ALA A 5 -35.12 -38.88 -124.29
C ALA A 5 -34.05 -39.55 -123.37
N VAL A 6 -33.54 -40.70 -123.82
CA VAL A 6 -32.54 -41.56 -123.17
C VAL A 6 -31.10 -41.05 -123.38
N ALA A 7 -30.24 -41.19 -122.37
CA ALA A 7 -28.79 -41.35 -122.50
C ALA A 7 -28.26 -42.31 -121.39
N PRO A 8 -27.25 -43.17 -121.62
CA PRO A 8 -26.91 -44.29 -120.73
C PRO A 8 -25.67 -44.00 -119.87
N GLU A 9 -25.66 -44.33 -118.56
CA GLU A 9 -24.39 -44.40 -117.84
C GLU A 9 -24.37 -45.17 -116.50
N SER A 10 -23.40 -46.08 -116.42
CA SER A 10 -22.73 -46.69 -115.26
C SER A 10 -23.55 -47.31 -114.10
N LYS A 11 -23.47 -48.64 -114.00
CA LYS A 11 -23.75 -49.37 -112.75
C LYS A 11 -22.69 -48.96 -111.71
N SER A 12 -23.08 -48.16 -110.74
CA SER A 12 -22.28 -47.91 -109.54
C SER A 12 -22.19 -49.21 -108.70
N PRO A 13 -21.00 -49.58 -108.18
CA PRO A 13 -20.85 -50.80 -107.38
C PRO A 13 -21.59 -50.67 -106.03
N PRO A 14 -22.03 -51.79 -105.43
CA PRO A 14 -22.73 -51.81 -104.15
C PRO A 14 -21.91 -51.10 -103.07
N ILE A 15 -22.56 -50.24 -102.30
CA ILE A 15 -21.95 -49.30 -101.34
C ILE A 15 -20.98 -50.00 -100.36
N TRP A 16 -21.22 -51.28 -100.03
CA TRP A 16 -20.42 -52.10 -99.11
C TRP A 16 -19.04 -52.58 -99.63
N GLN A 17 -18.71 -52.39 -100.91
CA GLN A 17 -17.39 -52.74 -101.50
C GLN A 17 -16.46 -51.52 -101.69
N ARG A 18 -16.84 -50.33 -101.23
CA ARG A 18 -15.99 -49.15 -101.33
C ARG A 18 -14.86 -49.25 -100.31
N ARG A 19 -13.59 -49.18 -100.75
CA ARG A 19 -12.39 -49.26 -99.90
C ARG A 19 -12.46 -48.34 -98.67
N TRP A 20 -13.05 -47.14 -98.79
CA TRP A 20 -13.21 -46.24 -97.65
C TRP A 20 -14.11 -46.82 -96.55
N LEU A 21 -15.18 -47.57 -96.86
CA LEU A 21 -16.08 -48.19 -95.88
C LEU A 21 -15.42 -49.34 -95.09
N GLN A 22 -14.58 -50.14 -95.75
CA GLN A 22 -13.78 -51.18 -95.08
C GLN A 22 -12.67 -50.57 -94.21
N ILE A 23 -12.05 -49.48 -94.67
CA ILE A 23 -11.08 -48.71 -93.89
C ILE A 23 -11.78 -48.06 -92.68
N THR A 24 -12.96 -47.45 -92.86
CA THR A 24 -13.74 -46.89 -91.75
C THR A 24 -14.17 -47.97 -90.76
N ALA A 25 -14.64 -49.13 -91.21
CA ALA A 25 -15.00 -50.25 -90.32
C ALA A 25 -13.79 -50.83 -89.58
N ALA A 26 -12.64 -50.97 -90.23
CA ALA A 26 -11.39 -51.40 -89.60
C ALA A 26 -10.86 -50.38 -88.59
N ILE A 27 -10.97 -49.08 -88.90
CA ILE A 27 -10.64 -47.99 -87.97
C ILE A 27 -11.61 -47.99 -86.79
N VAL A 28 -12.92 -48.16 -87.00
CA VAL A 28 -13.91 -48.22 -85.92
C VAL A 28 -13.68 -49.46 -85.04
N LEU A 29 -13.36 -50.61 -85.61
CA LEU A 29 -13.02 -51.83 -84.85
C LEU A 29 -11.71 -51.67 -84.08
N LEU A 30 -10.69 -51.07 -84.69
CA LEU A 30 -9.40 -50.79 -84.04
C LEU A 30 -9.56 -49.77 -82.91
N VAL A 31 -10.36 -48.72 -83.13
CA VAL A 31 -10.73 -47.75 -82.09
C VAL A 31 -11.56 -48.44 -81.00
N ALA A 32 -12.53 -49.30 -81.31
CA ALA A 32 -13.30 -50.04 -80.32
C ALA A 32 -12.44 -51.01 -79.49
N LEU A 33 -11.51 -51.74 -80.11
CA LEU A 33 -10.53 -52.59 -79.42
C LEU A 33 -9.56 -51.78 -78.58
N MET A 34 -9.08 -50.64 -79.10
CA MET A 34 -8.22 -49.73 -78.36
C MET A 34 -8.96 -49.14 -77.15
N LEU A 35 -10.23 -48.76 -77.30
CA LEU A 35 -11.09 -48.28 -76.21
C LEU A 35 -11.39 -49.37 -75.18
N ALA A 36 -11.58 -50.62 -75.60
CA ALA A 36 -11.79 -51.75 -74.69
C ALA A 36 -10.52 -52.18 -73.96
N ALA A 37 -9.35 -52.05 -74.58
CA ALA A 37 -8.05 -52.33 -73.95
C ALA A 37 -7.55 -51.18 -73.06
N LEU A 38 -8.07 -49.96 -73.26
CA LEU A 38 -7.64 -48.75 -72.56
C LEU A 38 -7.72 -48.87 -71.03
N PRO A 39 -8.80 -49.37 -70.40
CA PRO A 39 -8.88 -49.43 -68.94
C PRO A 39 -7.86 -50.42 -68.34
N PHE A 40 -7.62 -51.56 -69.00
CA PHE A 40 -6.58 -52.51 -68.58
C PHE A 40 -5.17 -51.91 -68.74
N ALA A 41 -4.91 -51.25 -69.87
CA ALA A 41 -3.63 -50.56 -70.09
C ALA A 41 -3.40 -49.44 -69.07
N LEU A 42 -4.45 -48.70 -68.70
CA LEU A 42 -4.40 -47.68 -67.65
C LEU A 42 -4.10 -48.29 -66.29
N GLY A 43 -4.73 -49.40 -65.92
CA GLY A 43 -4.46 -50.11 -64.66
C GLY A 43 -2.99 -50.51 -64.53
N HIS A 44 -2.46 -51.20 -65.54
CA HIS A 44 -1.06 -51.63 -65.53
C HIS A 44 -0.08 -50.45 -65.58
N SER A 45 -0.43 -49.38 -66.31
CA SER A 45 0.37 -48.16 -66.37
C SER A 45 0.39 -47.43 -65.03
N LEU A 46 -0.73 -47.37 -64.31
CA LEU A 46 -0.82 -46.75 -62.99
C LEU A 46 0.01 -47.53 -61.96
N GLU A 47 -0.10 -48.87 -61.95
CA GLU A 47 0.73 -49.72 -61.09
C GLU A 47 2.22 -49.57 -61.38
N SER A 48 2.60 -49.52 -62.66
CA SER A 48 3.99 -49.35 -63.09
C SER A 48 4.50 -47.96 -62.72
N TRP A 49 3.70 -46.92 -62.95
CA TRP A 49 4.04 -45.54 -62.59
C TRP A 49 4.28 -45.40 -61.08
N LEU A 50 3.44 -45.99 -60.23
CA LEU A 50 3.64 -45.97 -58.78
C LEU A 50 4.93 -46.68 -58.36
N LYS A 51 5.26 -47.82 -58.99
CA LYS A 51 6.53 -48.53 -58.75
C LYS A 51 7.74 -47.70 -59.20
N ASP A 52 7.62 -47.00 -60.32
CA ASP A 52 8.66 -46.08 -60.82
C ASP A 52 8.85 -44.86 -59.89
N GLN A 53 7.79 -44.41 -59.21
CA GLN A 53 7.89 -43.38 -58.16
C GLN A 53 8.50 -43.91 -56.85
N GLY A 54 8.72 -45.23 -56.71
CA GLY A 54 9.36 -45.85 -55.55
C GLY A 54 8.45 -46.74 -54.69
N ALA A 55 7.22 -47.02 -55.12
CA ALA A 55 6.34 -47.95 -54.39
C ALA A 55 6.86 -49.38 -54.48
N SER A 56 7.01 -50.06 -53.33
CA SER A 56 7.43 -51.46 -53.26
C SER A 56 6.31 -52.41 -53.71
N THR A 57 5.06 -52.02 -53.45
CA THR A 57 3.85 -52.70 -53.92
C THR A 57 2.86 -51.68 -54.46
N ALA A 58 2.19 -52.00 -55.58
CA ALA A 58 1.08 -51.23 -56.13
C ALA A 58 0.16 -52.18 -56.90
N THR A 59 -1.14 -52.14 -56.58
CA THR A 59 -2.19 -52.96 -57.20
C THR A 59 -3.47 -52.17 -57.38
N VAL A 60 -4.16 -52.37 -58.50
CA VAL A 60 -5.49 -51.80 -58.77
C VAL A 60 -6.44 -52.92 -59.22
N GLU A 61 -7.62 -53.02 -58.62
CA GLU A 61 -8.59 -54.07 -58.99
C GLU A 61 -9.29 -53.73 -60.31
N ASN A 62 -9.82 -52.51 -60.43
CA ASN A 62 -10.61 -52.12 -61.59
C ASN A 62 -10.45 -50.62 -61.90
N ILE A 63 -10.39 -50.30 -63.20
CA ILE A 63 -10.47 -48.94 -63.72
C ILE A 63 -11.56 -48.92 -64.78
N ASP A 64 -12.51 -47.99 -64.66
CA ASP A 64 -13.53 -47.72 -65.67
C ASP A 64 -13.34 -46.30 -66.21
N LEU A 65 -13.27 -46.14 -67.53
CA LEU A 65 -13.08 -44.86 -68.19
C LEU A 65 -14.08 -44.69 -69.33
N ASN A 66 -14.98 -43.73 -69.17
CA ASN A 66 -15.91 -43.32 -70.20
C ASN A 66 -15.43 -42.00 -70.83
N LEU A 67 -14.80 -42.10 -72.01
CA LEU A 67 -14.27 -40.94 -72.74
C LEU A 67 -15.36 -39.98 -73.28
N PHE A 68 -16.63 -40.43 -73.37
CA PHE A 68 -17.73 -39.59 -73.86
C PHE A 68 -18.35 -38.74 -72.75
N THR A 69 -18.50 -39.32 -71.55
CA THR A 69 -18.99 -38.59 -70.36
C THR A 69 -17.85 -37.94 -69.57
N GLY A 70 -16.60 -38.29 -69.87
CA GLY A 70 -15.43 -37.83 -69.12
C GLY A 70 -15.30 -38.44 -67.73
N GLN A 71 -16.05 -39.52 -67.44
CA GLN A 71 -16.06 -40.18 -66.13
C GLN A 71 -14.92 -41.20 -66.05
N LEU A 72 -14.14 -41.14 -64.97
CA LEU A 72 -13.12 -42.11 -64.59
C LEU A 72 -13.44 -42.63 -63.19
N ARG A 73 -13.45 -43.96 -63.03
CA ARG A 73 -13.59 -44.65 -61.75
C ARG A 73 -12.41 -45.58 -61.52
N ILE A 74 -11.84 -45.56 -60.33
CA ILE A 74 -10.77 -46.46 -59.88
C ILE A 74 -11.27 -47.14 -58.61
N ASP A 75 -11.31 -48.47 -58.61
CA ASP A 75 -11.72 -49.27 -57.46
C ASP A 75 -10.51 -50.03 -56.88
N GLN A 76 -10.40 -50.04 -55.55
CA GLN A 76 -9.43 -50.81 -54.75
C GLN A 76 -7.95 -50.57 -55.13
N LEU A 77 -7.53 -49.30 -55.10
CA LEU A 77 -6.12 -48.93 -55.27
C LEU A 77 -5.38 -49.10 -53.94
N ASN A 78 -4.36 -49.95 -53.95
CA ASN A 78 -3.51 -50.22 -52.80
C ASN A 78 -2.04 -50.08 -53.19
N TYR A 79 -1.27 -49.32 -52.42
CA TYR A 79 0.17 -49.20 -52.65
C TYR A 79 0.93 -48.85 -51.38
N GLN A 80 2.22 -49.12 -51.36
CA GLN A 80 3.08 -48.84 -50.21
C GLN A 80 4.50 -48.52 -50.70
N PHE A 81 5.12 -47.53 -50.09
CA PHE A 81 6.54 -47.20 -50.28
C PHE A 81 7.39 -47.90 -49.22
N SER A 82 8.67 -48.14 -49.50
CA SER A 82 9.56 -48.96 -48.67
C SER A 82 9.69 -48.46 -47.22
N ASP A 83 9.46 -47.17 -46.97
CA ASP A 83 9.53 -46.45 -45.70
C ASP A 83 8.18 -45.80 -45.29
N GLY A 84 7.10 -46.08 -46.04
CA GLY A 84 5.80 -45.42 -45.88
C GLY A 84 4.70 -46.33 -45.32
N ALA A 85 3.67 -45.71 -44.72
CA ALA A 85 2.45 -46.40 -44.34
C ALA A 85 1.71 -46.93 -45.59
N PRO A 86 1.01 -48.08 -45.50
CA PRO A 86 0.20 -48.58 -46.61
C PRO A 86 -0.90 -47.56 -46.96
N GLN A 87 -0.99 -47.23 -48.24
CA GLN A 87 -2.00 -46.36 -48.80
C GLN A 87 -3.15 -47.23 -49.34
N HIS A 88 -4.37 -46.86 -48.97
CA HIS A 88 -5.57 -47.57 -49.39
C HIS A 88 -6.57 -46.56 -49.94
N LEU A 89 -7.24 -46.94 -51.03
CA LEU A 89 -8.34 -46.19 -51.61
C LEU A 89 -9.37 -47.20 -52.12
N GLU A 90 -10.53 -47.25 -51.47
CA GLU A 90 -11.62 -48.15 -51.85
C GLU A 90 -12.19 -47.75 -53.21
N GLN A 91 -12.48 -46.45 -53.39
CA GLN A 91 -13.05 -45.95 -54.63
C GLN A 91 -12.70 -44.47 -54.86
N LEU A 92 -12.33 -44.15 -56.10
CA LEU A 92 -12.19 -42.80 -56.61
C LEU A 92 -13.04 -42.67 -57.87
N THR A 93 -13.93 -41.67 -57.89
CA THR A 93 -14.72 -41.32 -59.07
C THR A 93 -14.46 -39.87 -59.42
N THR A 94 -14.11 -39.58 -60.67
CA THR A 94 -13.93 -38.22 -61.16
C THR A 94 -14.68 -38.01 -62.47
N THR A 95 -15.29 -36.86 -62.64
CA THR A 95 -15.94 -36.45 -63.90
C THR A 95 -15.21 -35.23 -64.44
N LEU A 96 -14.62 -35.37 -65.63
CA LEU A 96 -13.87 -34.33 -66.31
C LEU A 96 -14.69 -33.76 -67.47
N ASN A 97 -14.75 -32.43 -67.58
CA ASN A 97 -15.34 -31.79 -68.75
C ASN A 97 -14.38 -31.85 -69.95
N VAL A 98 -14.56 -32.87 -70.80
CA VAL A 98 -13.68 -33.11 -71.96
C VAL A 98 -13.76 -31.98 -73.00
N ARG A 99 -14.85 -31.18 -73.00
CA ARG A 99 -15.00 -30.03 -73.92
C ARG A 99 -14.08 -28.87 -73.53
N ASP A 100 -13.88 -28.64 -72.24
CA ASP A 100 -13.07 -27.52 -71.73
C ASP A 100 -11.57 -27.74 -71.93
N LEU A 101 -11.14 -28.99 -72.11
CA LEU A 101 -9.76 -29.32 -72.50
C LEU A 101 -9.34 -28.62 -73.80
N TRP A 102 -10.25 -28.43 -74.77
CA TRP A 102 -9.98 -27.72 -76.02
C TRP A 102 -9.71 -26.22 -75.81
N GLN A 103 -10.16 -25.67 -74.69
CA GLN A 103 -9.96 -24.27 -74.29
C GLN A 103 -8.77 -24.09 -73.34
N ARG A 104 -7.91 -25.12 -73.24
CA ARG A 104 -6.81 -25.19 -72.28
C ARG A 104 -7.31 -24.98 -70.85
N LEU A 105 -8.41 -25.63 -70.48
CA LEU A 105 -8.96 -25.62 -69.13
C LEU A 105 -9.15 -27.07 -68.66
N ILE A 106 -8.48 -27.44 -67.57
CA ILE A 106 -8.74 -28.67 -66.85
C ILE A 106 -9.91 -28.38 -65.92
N HIS A 107 -11.10 -28.84 -66.29
CA HIS A 107 -12.32 -28.65 -65.51
C HIS A 107 -12.82 -29.99 -64.96
N ILE A 108 -12.72 -30.15 -63.64
CA ILE A 108 -13.19 -31.31 -62.88
C ILE A 108 -14.54 -30.94 -62.27
N GLU A 109 -15.62 -31.55 -62.77
CA GLU A 109 -16.99 -31.28 -62.29
C GLU A 109 -17.23 -31.92 -60.91
N SER A 110 -16.65 -33.10 -60.68
CA SER A 110 -16.68 -33.76 -59.37
C SER A 110 -15.50 -34.70 -59.22
N LEU A 111 -14.93 -34.77 -58.00
CA LEU A 111 -13.97 -35.76 -57.56
C LEU A 111 -14.44 -36.32 -56.21
N THR A 112 -14.76 -37.61 -56.15
CA THR A 112 -15.21 -38.29 -54.93
C THR A 112 -14.24 -39.39 -54.58
N ILE A 113 -13.78 -39.42 -53.34
CA ILE A 113 -12.87 -40.44 -52.79
C ILE A 113 -13.53 -41.00 -51.54
N ASN A 114 -13.75 -42.31 -51.50
CA ASN A 114 -14.40 -42.99 -50.38
C ASN A 114 -13.41 -43.94 -49.70
N ASN A 115 -13.50 -44.07 -48.37
CA ASN A 115 -12.80 -45.08 -47.58
C ASN A 115 -11.31 -45.15 -47.93
N SER A 116 -10.57 -44.09 -47.58
CA SER A 116 -9.16 -43.96 -47.95
C SER A 116 -8.24 -43.79 -46.75
N SER A 117 -7.01 -44.30 -46.88
CA SER A 117 -5.91 -44.13 -45.93
C SER A 117 -4.80 -43.34 -46.60
N ILE A 118 -4.57 -42.10 -46.15
CA ILE A 118 -3.63 -41.16 -46.76
C ILE A 118 -2.53 -40.84 -45.76
N ALA A 119 -1.26 -41.07 -46.11
CA ALA A 119 -0.14 -40.61 -45.32
C ALA A 119 0.35 -39.24 -45.81
N LEU A 120 0.43 -38.29 -44.88
CA LEU A 120 1.11 -37.02 -45.05
C LEU A 120 2.42 -37.07 -44.27
N SER A 121 3.54 -36.75 -44.91
CA SER A 121 4.80 -36.59 -44.18
C SER A 121 5.60 -35.37 -44.61
N VAL A 122 6.31 -34.77 -43.67
CA VAL A 122 7.25 -33.69 -43.93
C VAL A 122 8.65 -34.17 -43.56
N ASP A 123 9.54 -34.23 -44.56
CA ASP A 123 10.92 -34.67 -44.35
C ASP A 123 11.80 -33.61 -43.66
N SER A 124 13.06 -33.95 -43.37
CA SER A 124 14.02 -33.04 -42.72
C SER A 124 14.38 -31.81 -43.56
N GLU A 125 14.10 -31.83 -44.86
CA GLU A 125 14.30 -30.71 -45.79
C GLU A 125 13.02 -29.87 -45.95
N GLY A 126 11.96 -30.19 -45.20
CA GLY A 126 10.68 -29.50 -45.24
C GLY A 126 9.81 -29.86 -46.45
N ARG A 127 10.14 -30.94 -47.20
CA ARG A 127 9.33 -31.37 -48.34
C ARG A 127 8.12 -32.14 -47.87
N LEU A 128 6.94 -31.67 -48.27
CA LEU A 128 5.66 -32.35 -48.03
C LEU A 128 5.47 -33.48 -49.03
N THR A 129 5.18 -34.68 -48.52
CA THR A 129 4.66 -35.80 -49.30
C THR A 129 3.19 -35.98 -48.99
N VAL A 130 2.39 -36.27 -50.02
CA VAL A 130 0.95 -36.52 -49.91
C VAL A 130 0.66 -37.89 -50.48
N ALA A 131 0.01 -38.73 -49.69
CA ALA A 131 -0.14 -40.16 -49.97
C ALA A 131 1.22 -40.83 -50.28
N SER A 132 2.25 -40.43 -49.53
CA SER A 132 3.66 -40.84 -49.71
C SER A 132 4.29 -40.47 -51.07
N LEU A 133 3.65 -39.62 -51.87
CA LEU A 133 4.22 -39.06 -53.11
C LEU A 133 4.81 -37.68 -52.84
N ALA A 134 6.06 -37.46 -53.25
CA ALA A 134 6.71 -36.15 -53.14
C ALA A 134 6.05 -35.13 -54.07
N LEU A 135 5.65 -33.97 -53.53
CA LEU A 135 5.17 -32.87 -54.35
C LEU A 135 6.35 -32.20 -55.08
N PRO A 136 6.20 -31.83 -56.37
CA PRO A 136 7.27 -31.16 -57.10
C PRO A 136 7.61 -29.82 -56.44
N ALA A 137 8.88 -29.63 -56.07
CA ALA A 137 9.35 -28.37 -55.50
C ALA A 137 9.19 -27.24 -56.53
N THR A 138 8.29 -26.28 -56.26
CA THR A 138 8.24 -25.02 -56.99
C THR A 138 9.53 -24.26 -56.74
N LYS A 139 10.50 -24.37 -57.65
CA LYS A 139 11.65 -23.47 -57.67
C LYS A 139 11.12 -22.07 -57.92
N SER A 140 11.16 -21.23 -56.89
CA SER A 140 10.87 -19.81 -56.98
C SER A 140 12.05 -19.09 -57.65
N ASP A 141 12.29 -19.37 -58.93
CA ASP A 141 13.09 -18.47 -59.77
C ASP A 141 12.18 -17.33 -60.22
N ALA A 142 12.21 -16.23 -59.47
CA ALA A 142 11.41 -15.03 -59.70
C ALA A 142 11.80 -14.23 -60.98
N SER A 143 12.46 -14.85 -61.96
CA SER A 143 12.96 -14.18 -63.17
C SER A 143 12.48 -14.79 -64.49
N THR A 144 11.65 -15.82 -64.49
CA THR A 144 10.98 -16.30 -65.72
C THR A 144 9.52 -16.70 -65.44
N GLN A 145 8.63 -15.70 -65.38
CA GLN A 145 7.20 -15.91 -65.59
C GLN A 145 6.95 -16.38 -67.02
N GLN A 146 7.02 -17.68 -67.26
CA GLN A 146 6.31 -18.29 -68.37
C GLN A 146 5.00 -18.84 -67.80
N GLN A 147 3.95 -18.00 -67.85
CA GLN A 147 2.59 -18.38 -67.44
C GLN A 147 2.22 -19.74 -68.05
N ASN A 148 1.87 -20.71 -67.20
CA ASN A 148 1.33 -21.97 -67.66
C ASN A 148 0.02 -21.69 -68.43
N PRO A 149 -0.11 -22.03 -69.72
CA PRO A 149 -1.26 -21.61 -70.54
C PRO A 149 -2.57 -22.32 -70.21
N TRP A 150 -2.59 -23.21 -69.20
CA TRP A 150 -3.76 -24.00 -68.79
C TRP A 150 -4.45 -23.40 -67.56
N GLY A 151 -5.77 -23.25 -67.63
CA GLY A 151 -6.61 -22.99 -66.46
C GLY A 151 -6.97 -24.29 -65.73
N PHE A 152 -7.39 -24.16 -64.47
CA PHE A 152 -7.85 -25.25 -63.60
C PHE A 152 -9.13 -24.82 -62.88
N THR A 153 -10.12 -25.71 -62.84
CA THR A 153 -11.37 -25.53 -62.09
C THR A 153 -11.83 -26.88 -61.53
N LEU A 154 -12.22 -26.89 -60.27
CA LEU A 154 -12.78 -28.01 -59.53
C LEU A 154 -14.09 -27.52 -58.89
N ASP A 155 -15.21 -28.01 -59.42
CA ASP A 155 -16.53 -27.63 -58.92
C ASP A 155 -16.80 -28.26 -57.55
N GLN A 156 -16.47 -29.54 -57.37
CA GLN A 156 -16.65 -30.25 -56.11
C GLN A 156 -15.62 -31.37 -55.89
N LEU A 157 -15.03 -31.42 -54.71
CA LEU A 157 -14.29 -32.55 -54.16
C LEU A 157 -15.00 -33.04 -52.90
N ILE A 158 -15.27 -34.34 -52.81
CA ILE A 158 -15.76 -35.02 -51.61
C ILE A 158 -14.75 -36.10 -51.23
N LEU A 159 -14.31 -36.08 -49.98
CA LEU A 159 -13.54 -37.14 -49.36
C LEU A 159 -14.36 -37.67 -48.19
N ASP A 160 -14.96 -38.84 -48.36
CA ASP A 160 -15.85 -39.49 -47.38
C ASP A 160 -15.08 -40.60 -46.66
N SER A 161 -15.16 -40.58 -45.33
CA SER A 161 -14.63 -41.64 -44.46
C SER A 161 -13.14 -41.93 -44.72
N ALA A 162 -12.26 -41.01 -44.35
CA ALA A 162 -10.82 -41.13 -44.65
C ALA A 162 -9.94 -41.03 -43.40
N SER A 163 -8.89 -41.83 -43.32
CA SER A 163 -7.89 -41.76 -42.25
C SER A 163 -6.60 -41.13 -42.78
N ILE A 164 -6.30 -39.93 -42.32
CA ILE A 164 -5.08 -39.21 -42.68
C ILE A 164 -4.08 -39.30 -41.55
N SER A 165 -2.98 -40.02 -41.75
CA SER A 165 -1.86 -40.03 -40.80
C SER A 165 -0.86 -38.93 -41.15
N TYR A 166 -0.54 -38.04 -40.23
CA TYR A 166 0.48 -37.02 -40.38
C TYR A 166 1.74 -37.37 -39.57
N SER A 167 2.90 -37.29 -40.20
CA SER A 167 4.19 -37.51 -39.54
C SER A 167 5.25 -36.48 -39.95
N SER A 168 5.94 -35.92 -38.97
CA SER A 168 7.06 -35.00 -39.17
C SER A 168 8.10 -35.22 -38.08
N SER A 169 9.26 -34.57 -38.21
CA SER A 169 10.31 -34.62 -37.19
C SER A 169 9.88 -34.06 -35.82
N GLN A 170 8.83 -33.24 -35.76
CA GLN A 170 8.41 -32.53 -34.54
C GLN A 170 6.99 -32.91 -34.08
N LEU A 171 6.14 -33.40 -34.96
CA LEU A 171 4.73 -33.64 -34.70
C LEU A 171 4.25 -34.88 -35.46
N ASN A 172 3.52 -35.76 -34.76
CA ASN A 172 2.82 -36.90 -35.33
C ASN A 172 1.35 -36.83 -34.91
N GLY A 173 0.44 -37.26 -35.77
CA GLY A 173 -0.99 -37.25 -35.45
C GLY A 173 -1.82 -38.05 -36.46
N GLN A 174 -3.07 -38.33 -36.09
CA GLN A 174 -4.03 -38.99 -36.96
C GLN A 174 -5.31 -38.14 -37.02
N LEU A 175 -5.73 -37.83 -38.25
CA LEU A 175 -6.97 -37.14 -38.56
C LEU A 175 -7.93 -38.14 -39.19
N THR A 176 -9.00 -38.48 -38.47
CA THR A 176 -10.06 -39.35 -38.98
C THR A 176 -11.18 -38.47 -39.51
N LEU A 177 -11.32 -38.42 -40.83
CA LEU A 177 -12.33 -37.67 -41.55
C LEU A 177 -13.63 -38.46 -41.60
N GLU A 178 -14.73 -37.87 -41.14
CA GLU A 178 -16.07 -38.32 -41.52
C GLU A 178 -16.36 -37.83 -42.94
N GLN A 179 -16.15 -36.54 -43.19
CA GLN A 179 -16.31 -35.95 -44.50
C GLN A 179 -15.48 -34.67 -44.64
N LEU A 180 -14.85 -34.51 -45.81
CA LEU A 180 -14.32 -33.25 -46.30
C LEU A 180 -14.98 -32.93 -47.63
N LYS A 181 -15.52 -31.72 -47.75
CA LYS A 181 -16.12 -31.20 -48.98
C LYS A 181 -15.42 -29.89 -49.35
N LEU A 182 -14.95 -29.79 -50.60
CA LEU A 182 -14.35 -28.58 -51.16
C LEU A 182 -15.11 -28.21 -52.43
N GLU A 183 -15.60 -26.98 -52.53
CA GLU A 183 -16.40 -26.51 -53.66
C GLU A 183 -15.78 -25.27 -54.31
N HIS A 184 -15.93 -25.16 -55.63
CA HIS A 184 -15.59 -23.97 -56.42
C HIS A 184 -14.12 -23.55 -56.42
N LEU A 185 -13.18 -24.49 -56.32
CA LEU A 185 -11.74 -24.19 -56.40
C LEU A 185 -11.35 -23.90 -57.86
N SER A 186 -10.94 -22.67 -58.17
CA SER A 186 -10.51 -22.32 -59.54
C SER A 186 -9.40 -21.28 -59.57
N ASN A 187 -8.45 -21.43 -60.48
CA ASN A 187 -7.38 -20.43 -60.72
C ASN A 187 -7.73 -19.42 -61.83
N ARG A 188 -8.93 -19.50 -62.43
CA ARG A 188 -9.40 -18.56 -63.45
C ARG A 188 -10.39 -17.53 -62.92
N ASN A 189 -11.24 -17.93 -61.99
CA ASN A 189 -12.21 -17.06 -61.31
C ASN A 189 -11.72 -16.72 -59.91
N LEU A 190 -10.80 -15.75 -59.84
CA LEU A 190 -10.09 -15.33 -58.61
C LEU A 190 -11.01 -14.59 -57.60
N ASP A 191 -12.14 -14.06 -58.05
CA ASP A 191 -13.09 -13.34 -57.18
C ASP A 191 -13.99 -14.30 -56.38
N ARG A 192 -14.18 -15.53 -56.87
CA ARG A 192 -15.04 -16.53 -56.22
C ARG A 192 -14.24 -17.32 -55.19
N ALA A 193 -14.66 -17.27 -53.92
CA ALA A 193 -14.08 -18.09 -52.88
C ALA A 193 -14.42 -19.57 -53.07
N ALA A 194 -13.47 -20.45 -52.76
CA ALA A 194 -13.71 -21.87 -52.62
C ALA A 194 -14.18 -22.17 -51.20
N ASN A 195 -15.19 -23.01 -51.05
CA ASN A 195 -15.75 -23.35 -49.74
C ASN A 195 -15.23 -24.71 -49.30
N LEU A 196 -14.68 -24.79 -48.09
CA LEU A 196 -14.21 -26.02 -47.48
C LEU A 196 -15.04 -26.31 -46.23
N THR A 197 -15.68 -27.48 -46.17
CA THR A 197 -16.28 -28.00 -44.93
C THR A 197 -15.62 -29.31 -44.56
N LEU A 198 -15.32 -29.47 -43.27
CA LEU A 198 -14.56 -30.58 -42.73
C LEU A 198 -15.21 -31.02 -41.41
N THR A 199 -15.56 -32.30 -41.32
CA THR A 199 -15.97 -32.96 -40.08
C THR A 199 -15.04 -34.12 -39.82
N ALA A 200 -14.31 -34.07 -38.71
CA ALA A 200 -13.25 -35.01 -38.40
C ALA A 200 -13.04 -35.18 -36.89
N THR A 201 -12.22 -36.16 -36.51
CA THR A 201 -11.59 -36.22 -35.20
C THR A 201 -10.08 -36.13 -35.34
N LEU A 202 -9.46 -35.25 -34.56
CA LEU A 202 -8.00 -35.12 -34.46
C LEU A 202 -7.55 -35.75 -33.14
N ASN A 203 -6.86 -36.90 -33.20
CA ASN A 203 -6.48 -37.67 -32.02
C ASN A 203 -7.66 -37.85 -31.03
N ASP A 204 -8.80 -38.34 -31.54
CA ASP A 204 -10.08 -38.53 -30.83
C ASP A 204 -10.84 -37.25 -30.40
N THR A 205 -10.30 -36.06 -30.67
CA THR A 205 -10.99 -34.78 -30.39
C THR A 205 -11.85 -34.35 -31.58
N PRO A 206 -13.17 -34.12 -31.42
CA PRO A 206 -14.02 -33.62 -32.50
C PRO A 206 -13.53 -32.28 -33.06
N LEU A 207 -13.47 -32.19 -34.38
CA LEU A 207 -13.07 -31.02 -35.14
C LEU A 207 -14.09 -30.75 -36.24
N GLN A 208 -14.74 -29.58 -36.18
CA GLN A 208 -15.58 -29.06 -37.25
C GLN A 208 -14.96 -27.77 -37.78
N LEU A 209 -14.84 -27.68 -39.10
CA LEU A 209 -14.26 -26.52 -39.77
C LEU A 209 -15.10 -26.17 -41.00
N ALA A 210 -15.41 -24.88 -41.12
CA ALA A 210 -16.02 -24.29 -42.30
C ALA A 210 -15.17 -23.07 -42.69
N ALA A 211 -14.62 -23.10 -43.90
CA ALA A 211 -13.68 -22.10 -44.37
C ALA A 211 -13.98 -21.61 -45.79
N GLU A 212 -13.74 -20.33 -46.02
CA GLU A 212 -13.68 -19.71 -47.35
C GLU A 212 -12.21 -19.48 -47.73
N LEU A 213 -11.84 -19.96 -48.92
CA LEU A 213 -10.46 -19.99 -49.42
C LEU A 213 -10.34 -19.14 -50.69
N ARG A 214 -9.34 -18.28 -50.76
CA ARG A 214 -8.90 -17.59 -51.99
C ARG A 214 -7.41 -17.84 -52.25
N PRO A 215 -7.01 -19.09 -52.61
CA PRO A 215 -5.61 -19.50 -52.63
C PRO A 215 -4.81 -19.03 -53.86
N PHE A 216 -5.49 -18.55 -54.91
CA PHE A 216 -4.86 -18.15 -56.18
C PHE A 216 -4.75 -16.63 -56.37
N ASN A 217 -5.17 -15.84 -55.38
CA ASN A 217 -5.05 -14.38 -55.41
C ASN A 217 -3.62 -13.93 -55.06
N GLU A 218 -3.26 -12.69 -55.40
CA GLU A 218 -1.95 -12.12 -55.01
C GLU A 218 -1.78 -12.13 -53.49
N THR A 219 -2.84 -11.76 -52.75
CA THR A 219 -2.98 -12.01 -51.32
C THR A 219 -3.86 -13.21 -51.13
N GLN A 220 -3.26 -14.32 -50.69
CA GLN A 220 -3.97 -15.54 -50.36
C GLN A 220 -4.75 -15.30 -49.07
N ARG A 221 -6.07 -15.51 -49.09
CA ARG A 221 -6.93 -15.32 -47.92
C ARG A 221 -7.62 -16.62 -47.53
N PHE A 222 -7.57 -16.92 -46.24
CA PHE A 222 -8.20 -18.06 -45.59
C PHE A 222 -9.05 -17.52 -44.43
N GLU A 223 -10.36 -17.71 -44.48
CA GLU A 223 -11.27 -17.29 -43.42
C GLU A 223 -12.03 -18.50 -42.91
N THR A 224 -11.98 -18.78 -41.60
CA THR A 224 -12.60 -19.97 -41.00
C THR A 224 -13.29 -19.65 -39.69
N GLN A 225 -14.38 -20.35 -39.42
CA GLN A 225 -14.93 -20.49 -38.07
C GLN A 225 -14.34 -21.75 -37.44
N LEU A 226 -13.69 -21.59 -36.30
CA LEU A 226 -13.05 -22.66 -35.54
C LEU A 226 -13.79 -22.85 -34.22
N GLN A 227 -14.31 -24.06 -34.01
CA GLN A 227 -14.82 -24.52 -32.72
C GLN A 227 -13.95 -25.68 -32.23
N LEU A 228 -13.35 -25.49 -31.07
CA LEU A 228 -12.46 -26.45 -30.42
C LEU A 228 -12.93 -26.66 -28.99
N GLU A 229 -13.09 -27.92 -28.58
CA GLU A 229 -13.55 -28.28 -27.24
C GLU A 229 -12.52 -29.18 -26.56
N GLN A 230 -12.00 -28.74 -25.40
CA GLN A 230 -11.07 -29.49 -24.54
C GLN A 230 -9.82 -30.06 -25.23
N PHE A 231 -9.22 -29.33 -26.17
CA PHE A 231 -7.97 -29.74 -26.81
C PHE A 231 -6.82 -29.82 -25.81
N ASP A 232 -6.16 -30.98 -25.75
CA ASP A 232 -5.04 -31.22 -24.86
C ASP A 232 -3.76 -30.54 -25.38
N LEU A 233 -3.31 -29.51 -24.65
CA LEU A 233 -2.09 -28.75 -24.95
C LEU A 233 -0.82 -29.60 -24.91
N GLN A 234 -0.82 -30.75 -24.23
CA GLN A 234 0.32 -31.66 -24.24
C GLN A 234 0.63 -32.18 -25.66
N SER A 235 -0.39 -32.25 -26.53
CA SER A 235 -0.25 -32.69 -27.93
C SER A 235 0.64 -31.75 -28.77
N ILE A 236 0.74 -30.47 -28.38
CA ILE A 236 1.58 -29.48 -29.07
C ILE A 236 2.88 -29.15 -28.33
N ALA A 237 3.10 -29.73 -27.14
CA ALA A 237 4.31 -29.51 -26.35
C ALA A 237 5.63 -29.78 -27.13
N PRO A 238 5.74 -30.79 -28.00
CA PRO A 238 6.94 -31.02 -28.80
C PRO A 238 7.34 -29.85 -29.72
N LEU A 239 6.38 -29.01 -30.14
CA LEU A 239 6.66 -27.81 -30.95
C LEU A 239 7.33 -26.69 -30.14
N LEU A 240 7.17 -26.72 -28.81
CA LEU A 240 7.63 -25.71 -27.87
C LEU A 240 8.80 -26.19 -26.99
N ASN A 241 9.25 -27.43 -27.19
CA ASN A 241 10.25 -28.12 -26.36
C ASN A 241 11.62 -27.42 -26.29
N LYS A 242 11.92 -26.50 -27.21
CA LYS A 242 13.15 -25.70 -27.18
C LYS A 242 13.12 -24.61 -26.10
N GLN A 243 11.94 -24.29 -25.57
CA GLN A 243 11.71 -23.14 -24.68
C GLN A 243 11.03 -23.56 -23.36
N LEU A 244 10.26 -24.65 -23.36
CA LEU A 244 9.52 -25.16 -22.22
C LEU A 244 9.90 -26.63 -21.93
N THR A 245 10.01 -26.97 -20.65
CA THR A 245 10.24 -28.35 -20.17
C THR A 245 8.93 -29.08 -19.86
N ALA A 246 7.85 -28.35 -19.58
CA ALA A 246 6.52 -28.92 -19.41
C ALA A 246 5.43 -27.96 -19.94
N LEU A 247 4.42 -28.54 -20.59
CA LEU A 247 3.19 -27.87 -21.01
C LEU A 247 2.03 -28.86 -20.91
N SER A 248 0.99 -28.50 -20.16
CA SER A 248 -0.27 -29.25 -20.08
C SER A 248 -1.46 -28.33 -19.82
N GLY A 249 -2.67 -28.82 -20.12
CA GLY A 249 -3.93 -28.11 -19.92
C GLY A 249 -4.91 -28.35 -21.06
N ALA A 250 -6.16 -27.91 -20.88
CA ALA A 250 -7.22 -28.02 -21.88
C ALA A 250 -7.52 -26.65 -22.50
N LEU A 251 -7.53 -26.58 -23.83
CA LEU A 251 -7.87 -25.40 -24.62
C LEU A 251 -9.25 -25.58 -25.25
N SER A 252 -10.15 -24.60 -25.08
CA SER A 252 -11.40 -24.52 -25.84
C SER A 252 -11.47 -23.17 -26.52
N ALA A 253 -11.90 -23.12 -27.78
CA ALA A 253 -11.96 -21.89 -28.54
C ALA A 253 -13.20 -21.85 -29.42
N GLN A 254 -13.86 -20.70 -29.46
CA GLN A 254 -14.90 -20.39 -30.42
C GLN A 254 -14.53 -19.09 -31.09
N THR A 255 -14.00 -19.18 -32.31
CA THR A 255 -13.34 -18.04 -32.93
C THR A 255 -13.46 -18.04 -34.45
N THR A 256 -13.51 -16.83 -35.02
CA THR A 256 -13.21 -16.60 -36.43
C THR A 256 -11.71 -16.36 -36.57
N LEU A 257 -11.06 -17.10 -37.46
CA LEU A 257 -9.66 -16.93 -37.83
C LEU A 257 -9.58 -16.49 -39.29
N ILE A 258 -8.90 -15.38 -39.53
CA ILE A 258 -8.60 -14.85 -40.86
C ILE A 258 -7.08 -14.88 -41.02
N VAL A 259 -6.59 -15.57 -42.04
CA VAL A 259 -5.17 -15.60 -42.40
C VAL A 259 -5.02 -15.01 -43.80
N GLU A 260 -4.14 -14.03 -43.93
CA GLU A 260 -3.76 -13.40 -45.18
C GLU A 260 -2.25 -13.59 -45.39
N ILE A 261 -1.86 -14.07 -46.55
CA ILE A 261 -0.46 -14.31 -46.91
C ILE A 261 -0.20 -13.67 -48.27
N ASP A 262 0.80 -12.80 -48.34
CA ASP A 262 1.31 -12.29 -49.60
C ASP A 262 2.84 -12.44 -49.70
N ALA A 263 3.46 -11.80 -50.69
CA ALA A 263 4.91 -11.90 -50.91
C ALA A 263 5.78 -11.27 -49.80
N LYS A 264 5.23 -10.41 -48.94
CA LYS A 264 5.95 -9.63 -47.94
C LYS A 264 5.54 -9.95 -46.52
N GLU A 265 4.28 -10.30 -46.29
CA GLU A 265 3.74 -10.44 -44.93
C GLU A 265 2.78 -11.62 -44.80
N LEU A 266 2.76 -12.18 -43.58
CA LEU A 266 1.72 -13.09 -43.10
C LEU A 266 0.97 -12.39 -41.98
N ARG A 267 -0.34 -12.18 -42.17
CA ARG A 267 -1.25 -11.62 -41.17
C ARG A 267 -2.23 -12.69 -40.75
N ALA A 268 -2.42 -12.85 -39.44
CA ALA A 268 -3.41 -13.75 -38.88
C ALA A 268 -4.20 -13.01 -37.80
N SER A 269 -5.49 -12.81 -38.03
CA SER A 269 -6.41 -12.19 -37.09
C SER A 269 -7.36 -13.23 -36.53
N GLN A 270 -7.37 -13.36 -35.21
CA GLN A 270 -8.26 -14.20 -34.44
C GLN A 270 -9.27 -13.29 -33.72
N LEU A 271 -10.56 -13.58 -33.82
CA LEU A 271 -11.63 -12.87 -33.10
C LEU A 271 -12.56 -13.87 -32.43
N GLY A 272 -12.80 -13.70 -31.14
CA GLY A 272 -13.73 -14.55 -30.39
C GLY A 272 -13.24 -14.84 -28.98
N GLU A 273 -13.51 -16.06 -28.52
CA GLU A 273 -13.26 -16.47 -27.15
C GLU A 273 -12.31 -17.67 -27.09
N ILE A 274 -11.33 -17.58 -26.20
CA ILE A 274 -10.36 -18.62 -25.90
C ILE A 274 -10.42 -18.91 -24.40
N ASN A 275 -10.67 -20.17 -24.04
CA ASN A 275 -10.72 -20.66 -22.67
C ASN A 275 -9.59 -21.67 -22.44
N LEU A 276 -8.96 -21.57 -21.27
CA LEU A 276 -7.90 -22.43 -20.79
C LEU A 276 -8.31 -23.04 -19.45
N GLY A 277 -8.18 -24.36 -19.31
CA GLY A 277 -8.43 -25.09 -18.08
C GLY A 277 -7.18 -25.83 -17.61
N GLY A 278 -6.77 -25.60 -16.36
CA GLY A 278 -5.67 -26.33 -15.71
C GLY A 278 -4.32 -26.18 -16.41
N LEU A 279 -4.01 -24.98 -16.92
CA LEU A 279 -2.74 -24.72 -17.58
C LEU A 279 -1.58 -24.89 -16.60
N SER A 280 -0.58 -25.67 -16.98
CA SER A 280 0.71 -25.76 -16.32
C SER A 280 1.82 -25.61 -17.35
N LEU A 281 2.69 -24.62 -17.14
CA LEU A 281 3.86 -24.38 -17.97
C LEU A 281 5.10 -24.29 -17.09
N ALA A 282 6.20 -24.88 -17.54
CA ALA A 282 7.47 -24.79 -16.82
C ALA A 282 8.67 -24.77 -17.78
N ASN A 283 9.74 -24.13 -17.32
CA ASN A 283 11.10 -24.27 -17.82
C ASN A 283 12.06 -24.43 -16.62
N ASP A 284 13.37 -24.39 -16.84
CA ASP A 284 14.37 -24.59 -15.78
C ASP A 284 14.33 -23.56 -14.64
N THR A 285 13.75 -22.38 -14.86
CA THR A 285 13.75 -21.25 -13.91
C THR A 285 12.36 -20.80 -13.47
N LEU A 286 11.34 -21.03 -14.29
CA LEU A 286 9.99 -20.50 -14.14
C LEU A 286 8.99 -21.65 -14.20
N SER A 287 8.11 -21.74 -13.21
CA SER A 287 6.93 -22.60 -13.23
C SER A 287 5.69 -21.76 -12.98
N THR A 288 4.71 -21.83 -13.88
CA THR A 288 3.45 -21.12 -13.76
C THR A 288 2.28 -22.07 -13.93
N THR A 289 1.28 -21.92 -13.09
CA THR A 289 0.03 -22.69 -13.12
C THR A 289 -1.16 -21.75 -13.10
N LEU A 290 -2.25 -22.15 -13.77
CA LEU A 290 -3.50 -21.42 -13.82
C LEU A 290 -4.67 -22.40 -13.82
N ALA A 291 -5.66 -22.22 -12.94
CA ALA A 291 -6.82 -23.12 -12.88
C ALA A 291 -7.79 -22.88 -14.03
N LYS A 292 -8.11 -21.61 -14.31
CA LYS A 292 -8.93 -21.20 -15.45
C LYS A 292 -8.42 -19.90 -16.05
N GLY A 293 -8.44 -19.80 -17.37
CA GLY A 293 -8.20 -18.58 -18.13
C GLY A 293 -9.27 -18.39 -19.18
N ARG A 294 -9.67 -17.15 -19.43
CA ARG A 294 -10.59 -16.79 -20.50
C ARG A 294 -10.12 -15.48 -21.11
N PHE A 295 -9.83 -15.51 -22.40
CA PHE A 295 -9.59 -14.33 -23.22
C PHE A 295 -10.77 -14.15 -24.17
N GLY A 296 -11.40 -12.98 -24.12
CA GLY A 296 -12.43 -12.57 -25.08
C GLY A 296 -11.96 -11.33 -25.80
N GLY A 297 -11.77 -11.39 -27.11
CA GLY A 297 -11.23 -10.27 -27.86
C GLY A 297 -10.67 -10.64 -29.23
N ARG A 298 -9.75 -9.81 -29.70
CA ARG A 298 -9.04 -9.93 -30.97
C ARG A 298 -7.55 -10.10 -30.72
N ILE A 299 -6.93 -11.03 -31.43
CA ILE A 299 -5.47 -11.19 -31.51
C ILE A 299 -5.09 -11.00 -32.98
N ASP A 300 -4.29 -9.98 -33.29
CA ASP A 300 -3.72 -9.77 -34.61
C ASP A 300 -2.24 -10.11 -34.57
N PHE A 301 -1.85 -11.16 -35.28
CA PHE A 301 -0.47 -11.54 -35.50
C PHE A 301 -0.03 -11.06 -36.89
N ASN A 302 1.14 -10.46 -36.97
CA ASN A 302 1.77 -10.09 -38.23
C ASN A 302 3.22 -10.58 -38.24
N LEU A 303 3.67 -11.10 -39.37
CA LEU A 303 5.04 -11.54 -39.60
C LEU A 303 5.52 -10.97 -40.93
N ASP A 304 6.51 -10.08 -40.88
CA ASP A 304 7.23 -9.66 -42.07
C ASP A 304 8.12 -10.82 -42.53
N LEU A 305 7.87 -11.32 -43.75
CA LEU A 305 8.56 -12.48 -44.31
C LEU A 305 9.99 -12.17 -44.75
N ASN A 306 10.34 -10.89 -44.96
CA ASN A 306 11.69 -10.46 -45.30
C ASN A 306 12.56 -10.34 -44.05
N THR A 307 12.06 -9.69 -43.01
CA THR A 307 12.81 -9.44 -41.76
C THR A 307 12.67 -10.60 -40.75
N LYS A 308 11.64 -11.44 -40.90
CA LYS A 308 11.25 -12.50 -39.96
C LYS A 308 10.92 -11.98 -38.56
N GLN A 309 10.49 -10.73 -38.46
CA GLN A 309 10.12 -10.10 -37.19
C GLN A 309 8.60 -10.19 -36.99
N PRO A 310 8.12 -10.88 -35.94
CA PRO A 310 6.70 -10.89 -35.62
C PRO A 310 6.30 -9.65 -34.82
N SER A 311 5.04 -9.24 -34.98
CA SER A 311 4.32 -8.36 -34.07
C SER A 311 2.97 -8.95 -33.71
N VAL A 312 2.50 -8.69 -32.49
CA VAL A 312 1.23 -9.21 -31.98
C VAL A 312 0.47 -8.10 -31.28
N ASP A 313 -0.74 -7.81 -31.71
CA ASP A 313 -1.67 -6.92 -31.03
C ASP A 313 -2.77 -7.75 -30.37
N LEU A 314 -3.01 -7.50 -29.08
CA LEU A 314 -4.05 -8.14 -28.29
C LEU A 314 -5.01 -7.06 -27.79
N ILE A 315 -6.28 -7.19 -28.16
CA ILE A 315 -7.33 -6.24 -27.76
C ILE A 315 -8.48 -7.02 -27.15
N GLY A 316 -8.75 -6.80 -25.87
CA GLY A 316 -9.90 -7.38 -25.19
C GLY A 316 -9.64 -7.64 -23.72
N THR A 317 -10.41 -8.58 -23.18
CA THR A 317 -10.41 -8.89 -21.75
C THR A 317 -9.85 -10.28 -21.49
N LEU A 318 -8.77 -10.34 -20.69
CA LEU A 318 -8.24 -11.57 -20.10
C LEU A 318 -8.71 -11.69 -18.65
N THR A 319 -9.32 -12.81 -18.31
CA THR A 319 -9.69 -13.17 -16.93
C THR A 319 -9.03 -14.47 -16.54
N THR A 320 -8.50 -14.55 -15.33
CA THR A 320 -7.78 -15.74 -14.85
C THR A 320 -8.14 -16.04 -13.39
N GLU A 321 -8.14 -17.33 -13.03
CA GLU A 321 -8.37 -17.83 -11.67
C GLU A 321 -7.17 -18.67 -11.18
N GLN A 322 -6.72 -18.41 -9.95
CA GLN A 322 -5.64 -19.13 -9.28
C GLN A 322 -4.34 -19.14 -10.10
N LEU A 323 -3.90 -17.96 -10.55
CA LEU A 323 -2.59 -17.81 -11.17
C LEU A 323 -1.52 -17.94 -10.09
N ALA A 324 -0.59 -18.88 -10.25
CA ALA A 324 0.54 -19.04 -9.35
C ALA A 324 1.83 -19.22 -10.13
N THR A 325 2.88 -18.51 -9.72
CA THR A 325 4.18 -18.55 -10.36
C THR A 325 5.27 -18.77 -9.32
N THR A 326 6.22 -19.65 -9.65
CA THR A 326 7.43 -19.90 -8.88
C THR A 326 8.63 -19.58 -9.75
N ILE A 327 9.54 -18.75 -9.24
CA ILE A 327 10.80 -18.37 -9.90
C ILE A 327 11.94 -18.93 -9.04
N GLY A 328 12.71 -19.87 -9.59
CA GLY A 328 13.70 -20.64 -8.84
C GLY A 328 13.05 -21.46 -7.71
N THR A 329 13.69 -21.52 -6.54
CA THR A 329 13.19 -22.29 -5.38
C THR A 329 12.55 -21.42 -4.29
N GLU A 330 12.85 -20.12 -4.26
CA GLU A 330 12.54 -19.25 -3.12
C GLU A 330 11.42 -18.25 -3.39
N THR A 331 11.24 -17.83 -4.65
CA THR A 331 10.30 -16.77 -4.99
C THR A 331 8.98 -17.37 -5.45
N LYS A 332 7.91 -17.07 -4.70
CA LYS A 332 6.55 -17.50 -5.03
C LYS A 332 5.64 -16.29 -5.15
N SER A 333 4.86 -16.23 -6.21
CA SER A 333 3.78 -15.28 -6.39
C SER A 333 2.47 -15.99 -6.70
N GLY A 334 1.36 -15.33 -6.40
CA GLY A 334 0.06 -15.80 -6.84
C GLY A 334 -0.99 -14.69 -6.83
N ILE A 335 -2.04 -14.90 -7.62
CA ILE A 335 -3.18 -14.01 -7.76
C ILE A 335 -4.42 -14.92 -7.83
N ASP A 336 -5.40 -14.68 -6.97
CA ASP A 336 -6.61 -15.50 -6.91
C ASP A 336 -7.52 -15.23 -8.11
N GLN A 337 -7.67 -13.96 -8.50
CA GLN A 337 -8.37 -13.53 -9.70
C GLN A 337 -7.64 -12.37 -10.37
N LEU A 338 -7.39 -12.46 -11.67
CA LEU A 338 -6.79 -11.40 -12.46
C LEU A 338 -7.72 -11.06 -13.62
N THR A 339 -8.07 -9.78 -13.75
CA THR A 339 -8.75 -9.24 -14.92
C THR A 339 -7.86 -8.19 -15.57
N ILE A 340 -7.61 -8.33 -16.86
CA ILE A 340 -6.91 -7.35 -17.68
C ILE A 340 -7.86 -6.96 -18.80
N ASP A 341 -8.14 -5.67 -18.95
CA ASP A 341 -8.90 -5.13 -20.08
C ASP A 341 -8.04 -4.09 -20.77
N SER A 342 -7.49 -4.44 -21.94
CA SER A 342 -6.40 -3.68 -22.56
C SER A 342 -6.35 -3.77 -24.08
N THR A 343 -5.62 -2.80 -24.64
CA THR A 343 -4.91 -2.93 -25.91
C THR A 343 -3.44 -3.14 -25.58
N THR A 344 -2.85 -4.24 -26.06
CA THR A 344 -1.46 -4.59 -25.78
C THR A 344 -0.77 -4.98 -27.07
N SER A 345 0.31 -4.30 -27.41
CA SER A 345 1.10 -4.62 -28.61
C SER A 345 2.48 -5.14 -28.21
N LEU A 346 2.91 -6.20 -28.88
CA LEU A 346 4.25 -6.76 -28.81
C LEU A 346 4.90 -6.55 -30.17
N SER A 347 6.00 -5.83 -30.23
CA SER A 347 6.69 -5.49 -31.47
C SER A 347 8.21 -5.53 -31.32
N HIS A 348 8.92 -5.49 -32.44
CA HIS A 348 10.37 -5.32 -32.47
C HIS A 348 10.71 -3.86 -32.76
N SER A 349 11.68 -3.30 -32.05
CA SER A 349 12.22 -1.97 -32.34
C SER A 349 13.20 -2.03 -33.53
N GLU A 350 13.55 -0.86 -34.09
CA GLU A 350 14.53 -0.74 -35.18
C GLU A 350 15.92 -1.35 -34.84
N VAL A 351 16.21 -1.55 -33.55
CA VAL A 351 17.47 -2.12 -33.03
C VAL A 351 17.30 -3.60 -32.61
N GLY A 352 16.18 -4.23 -32.97
CA GLY A 352 15.88 -5.62 -32.66
C GLY A 352 15.47 -5.89 -31.21
N ALA A 353 15.24 -4.85 -30.39
CA ALA A 353 14.73 -5.02 -29.03
C ALA A 353 13.24 -5.36 -29.05
N MET A 354 12.79 -6.24 -28.15
CA MET A 354 11.37 -6.54 -28.01
C MET A 354 10.71 -5.46 -27.15
N LYS A 355 9.58 -4.94 -27.62
CA LYS A 355 8.83 -3.86 -26.98
C LYS A 355 7.40 -4.31 -26.74
N LEU A 356 6.93 -4.18 -25.50
CA LEU A 356 5.55 -4.42 -25.10
C LEU A 356 4.94 -3.09 -24.69
N ASP A 357 3.94 -2.61 -25.43
CA ASP A 357 3.13 -1.46 -25.06
C ASP A 357 1.78 -1.95 -24.54
N PHE A 358 1.36 -1.45 -23.39
CA PHE A 358 0.11 -1.76 -22.71
C PHE A 358 -0.67 -0.46 -22.53
N ASP A 359 -1.96 -0.46 -22.83
CA ASP A 359 -2.90 0.59 -22.48
C ASP A 359 -4.22 -0.04 -22.02
N GLY A 360 -4.64 0.26 -20.79
CA GLY A 360 -5.87 -0.30 -20.25
C GLY A 360 -5.91 -0.38 -18.72
N THR A 361 -6.59 -1.41 -18.23
CA THR A 361 -6.80 -1.65 -16.80
C THR A 361 -6.39 -3.05 -16.38
N ILE A 362 -5.93 -3.16 -15.14
CA ILE A 362 -5.63 -4.43 -14.46
C ILE A 362 -6.35 -4.41 -13.12
N ASP A 363 -7.10 -5.46 -12.77
CA ASP A 363 -7.68 -5.72 -11.44
C ASP A 363 -7.18 -7.09 -10.96
N ALA A 364 -6.29 -7.10 -9.97
CA ALA A 364 -5.70 -8.29 -9.38
C ALA A 364 -6.19 -8.47 -7.94
N ARG A 365 -6.88 -9.57 -7.64
CA ARG A 365 -7.42 -9.89 -6.31
C ARG A 365 -6.65 -11.02 -5.65
N GLY A 366 -6.46 -10.91 -4.34
CA GLY A 366 -5.72 -11.90 -3.56
C GLY A 366 -4.25 -12.01 -3.98
N ALA A 367 -3.64 -10.89 -4.40
CA ALA A 367 -2.25 -10.87 -4.82
C ALA A 367 -1.33 -11.18 -3.63
N ARG A 368 -0.42 -12.13 -3.82
CA ARG A 368 0.53 -12.60 -2.80
C ARG A 368 1.90 -12.76 -3.44
N TYR A 369 2.93 -12.35 -2.71
CA TYR A 369 4.31 -12.53 -3.09
C TYR A 369 5.12 -12.89 -1.84
N ARG A 370 6.07 -13.82 -1.99
CA ARG A 370 6.94 -14.24 -0.90
C ARG A 370 8.32 -14.59 -1.44
N ARG A 371 9.32 -14.01 -0.79
CA ARG A 371 10.75 -14.36 -0.83
C ARG A 371 11.23 -14.49 0.63
N ALA A 372 12.48 -14.89 0.86
CA ALA A 372 12.99 -15.13 2.22
C ALA A 372 12.95 -13.89 3.13
N ASP A 373 13.20 -12.71 2.57
CA ASP A 373 13.33 -11.41 3.22
C ASP A 373 12.03 -10.57 3.21
N ILE A 374 11.16 -10.80 2.23
CA ILE A 374 9.95 -10.00 2.00
C ILE A 374 8.71 -10.87 1.77
N ALA A 375 7.62 -10.51 2.43
CA ALA A 375 6.29 -11.06 2.16
C ALA A 375 5.28 -9.94 1.93
N TYR A 376 4.52 -10.05 0.84
CA TYR A 376 3.52 -9.09 0.42
C TYR A 376 2.18 -9.80 0.24
N ARG A 377 1.11 -9.20 0.76
CA ARG A 377 -0.27 -9.61 0.52
C ARG A 377 -1.14 -8.40 0.27
N ASN A 378 -2.09 -8.57 -0.64
CA ASN A 378 -3.02 -7.53 -1.00
C ASN A 378 -4.38 -8.14 -1.36
N GLN A 379 -5.48 -7.52 -0.90
CA GLN A 379 -6.82 -8.00 -1.23
C GLN A 379 -7.20 -7.64 -2.67
N GLN A 380 -6.86 -6.44 -3.12
CA GLN A 380 -7.19 -5.94 -4.45
C GLN A 380 -6.18 -4.87 -4.87
N LEU A 381 -5.47 -5.10 -5.97
CA LEU A 381 -4.55 -4.16 -6.62
C LEU A 381 -5.13 -3.81 -7.99
N THR A 382 -5.34 -2.53 -8.26
CA THR A 382 -5.82 -2.05 -9.56
C THR A 382 -4.80 -1.14 -10.21
N TYR A 383 -4.69 -1.21 -11.53
CA TYR A 383 -3.92 -0.28 -12.33
C TYR A 383 -4.78 0.23 -13.50
N LYS A 384 -4.64 1.51 -13.84
CA LYS A 384 -5.24 2.14 -15.02
C LYS A 384 -4.24 3.10 -15.66
N GLY A 385 -3.89 2.88 -16.92
CA GLY A 385 -3.00 3.76 -17.66
C GLY A 385 -2.24 3.02 -18.75
N ASN A 386 -1.08 3.57 -19.12
CA ASN A 386 -0.19 2.97 -20.11
C ASN A 386 1.15 2.53 -19.51
N ALA A 387 1.64 1.39 -19.97
CA ALA A 387 2.94 0.86 -19.59
C ALA A 387 3.71 0.43 -20.83
N GLN A 388 5.03 0.56 -20.77
CA GLN A 388 5.93 0.12 -21.84
C GLN A 388 7.08 -0.66 -21.22
N ILE A 389 7.30 -1.87 -21.72
CA ILE A 389 8.43 -2.70 -21.35
C ILE A 389 9.31 -2.88 -22.58
N THR A 390 10.58 -2.51 -22.48
CA THR A 390 11.57 -2.73 -23.52
C THR A 390 12.58 -3.74 -23.02
N LEU A 391 12.75 -4.83 -23.78
CA LEU A 391 13.69 -5.92 -23.53
C LEU A 391 14.78 -5.88 -24.61
N PRO A 392 15.88 -5.14 -24.39
CA PRO A 392 16.98 -5.03 -25.36
C PRO A 392 17.88 -6.26 -25.36
N VAL A 393 18.55 -6.51 -26.49
CA VAL A 393 19.45 -7.67 -26.69
C VAL A 393 20.75 -7.55 -25.89
N GLU A 394 21.27 -6.33 -25.72
CA GLU A 394 22.58 -6.06 -25.08
C GLU A 394 22.51 -5.23 -23.79
N HIS A 395 21.32 -4.71 -23.42
CA HIS A 395 21.17 -3.79 -22.29
C HIS A 395 20.21 -4.35 -21.23
N SER A 396 20.11 -3.67 -20.09
CA SER A 396 19.10 -4.01 -19.08
C SER A 396 17.70 -3.64 -19.56
N PRO A 397 16.65 -4.38 -19.14
CA PRO A 397 15.28 -4.04 -19.46
C PRO A 397 14.92 -2.65 -18.90
N SER A 398 14.09 -1.93 -19.63
CA SER A 398 13.51 -0.67 -19.16
C SER A 398 11.99 -0.77 -19.07
N VAL A 399 11.43 -0.24 -18.00
CA VAL A 399 9.98 -0.23 -17.75
C VAL A 399 9.54 1.20 -17.54
N VAL A 400 8.52 1.64 -18.26
CA VAL A 400 7.83 2.91 -18.08
C VAL A 400 6.38 2.58 -17.69
N ILE A 401 5.87 3.15 -16.61
CA ILE A 401 4.47 2.98 -16.19
C ILE A 401 3.93 4.37 -15.92
N ASN A 402 2.87 4.76 -16.61
CA ASN A 402 2.16 6.00 -16.36
C ASN A 402 0.71 5.67 -16.03
N GLY A 403 0.18 6.26 -14.96
CA GLY A 403 -1.22 6.15 -14.60
C GLY A 403 -1.48 6.01 -13.11
N ASP A 404 -2.64 5.46 -12.80
CA ASP A 404 -3.17 5.31 -11.46
C ASP A 404 -2.99 3.87 -10.97
N ILE A 405 -2.37 3.69 -9.81
CA ILE A 405 -2.27 2.41 -9.11
C ILE A 405 -3.03 2.55 -7.79
N SER A 406 -3.98 1.68 -7.50
CA SER A 406 -4.68 1.69 -6.21
C SER A 406 -4.68 0.30 -5.59
N HIS A 407 -4.75 0.23 -4.27
CA HIS A 407 -4.79 -1.04 -3.57
C HIS A 407 -5.69 -1.04 -2.35
N LYS A 408 -6.09 -2.24 -1.88
CA LYS A 408 -6.86 -2.47 -0.66
C LYS A 408 -6.23 -3.56 0.21
N GLN A 409 -6.20 -3.31 1.51
CA GLN A 409 -5.67 -4.22 2.54
C GLN A 409 -4.27 -4.75 2.20
N LEU A 410 -3.31 -3.83 2.12
CA LEU A 410 -1.90 -4.16 1.97
C LEU A 410 -1.33 -4.62 3.30
N ALA A 411 -0.63 -5.76 3.27
CA ALA A 411 0.24 -6.22 4.36
C ALA A 411 1.62 -6.53 3.77
N LEU A 412 2.64 -5.87 4.31
CA LEU A 412 4.04 -6.05 3.94
C LEU A 412 4.83 -6.42 5.19
N ALA A 413 5.55 -7.54 5.14
CA ALA A 413 6.47 -7.96 6.18
C ALA A 413 7.90 -7.94 5.63
N LEU A 414 8.78 -7.20 6.29
CA LEU A 414 10.21 -7.07 5.99
C LEU A 414 10.98 -7.78 7.09
N ALA A 415 11.38 -9.02 6.84
CA ALA A 415 11.92 -9.93 7.86
C ALA A 415 13.26 -9.44 8.43
N GLU A 416 14.14 -8.91 7.59
CA GLU A 416 15.47 -8.43 8.00
C GLU A 416 15.39 -7.25 9.00
N ASN A 417 14.38 -6.39 8.83
CA ASN A 417 14.22 -5.19 9.67
C ASN A 417 13.20 -5.39 10.79
N HIS A 418 12.58 -6.57 10.89
CA HIS A 418 11.45 -6.87 11.79
C HIS A 418 10.25 -5.93 11.63
N LEU A 419 10.08 -5.32 10.46
CA LEU A 419 9.04 -4.33 10.18
C LEU A 419 7.81 -4.99 9.56
N ASN A 420 6.64 -4.67 10.10
CA ASN A 420 5.36 -4.97 9.50
C ASN A 420 4.64 -3.67 9.14
N VAL A 421 4.24 -3.54 7.89
CA VAL A 421 3.44 -2.41 7.39
C VAL A 421 2.07 -2.95 7.00
N SER A 422 1.04 -2.38 7.60
CA SER A 422 -0.35 -2.65 7.23
C SER A 422 -1.00 -1.36 6.75
N GLN A 423 -1.77 -1.43 5.66
CA GLN A 423 -2.40 -0.26 5.08
C GLN A 423 -3.77 -0.63 4.49
N GLN A 424 -4.82 0.04 4.94
CA GLN A 424 -6.20 -0.25 4.54
C GLN A 424 -6.44 -0.01 3.04
N GLN A 425 -5.90 1.08 2.51
CA GLN A 425 -5.97 1.45 1.12
C GLN A 425 -4.88 2.46 0.76
N GLY A 426 -4.53 2.53 -0.51
CA GLY A 426 -3.61 3.54 -1.03
C GLY A 426 -3.81 3.73 -2.52
N ALA A 427 -3.42 4.90 -3.02
CA ALA A 427 -3.47 5.24 -4.42
C ALA A 427 -2.25 6.09 -4.80
N TRP A 428 -1.58 5.70 -5.87
CA TRP A 428 -0.52 6.43 -6.55
C TRP A 428 -1.05 6.91 -7.90
N SER A 429 -0.74 8.16 -8.25
CA SER A 429 -0.98 8.74 -9.57
C SER A 429 0.31 9.38 -10.04
N GLY A 430 0.89 8.88 -11.13
CA GLY A 430 2.13 9.43 -11.65
C GLY A 430 2.84 8.54 -12.67
N ASN A 431 4.11 8.84 -12.87
CA ASN A 431 5.00 8.13 -13.77
C ASN A 431 6.03 7.36 -12.93
N ILE A 432 6.30 6.12 -13.30
CA ILE A 432 7.34 5.27 -12.74
C ILE A 432 8.23 4.84 -13.90
N TYR A 433 9.53 5.00 -13.73
CA TYR A 433 10.53 4.59 -14.68
C TYR A 433 11.53 3.68 -14.00
N VAL A 434 11.86 2.55 -14.62
CA VAL A 434 12.88 1.63 -14.14
C VAL A 434 13.84 1.40 -15.29
N LYS A 435 15.11 1.77 -15.10
CA LYS A 435 16.20 1.50 -16.04
C LYS A 435 17.37 0.94 -15.28
N GLU A 436 17.95 -0.16 -15.74
CA GLU A 436 19.14 -0.77 -15.10
C GLU A 436 18.92 -1.06 -13.60
N ASN A 437 17.70 -1.51 -13.24
CA ASN A 437 17.29 -1.77 -11.85
C ASN A 437 17.33 -0.53 -10.92
N LYS A 438 17.35 0.68 -11.50
CA LYS A 438 17.24 1.94 -10.77
C LYS A 438 15.84 2.52 -10.99
N PRO A 439 14.95 2.45 -10.00
CA PRO A 439 13.63 3.05 -10.10
C PRO A 439 13.73 4.57 -9.89
N SER A 440 12.98 5.31 -10.70
CA SER A 440 12.63 6.71 -10.49
C SER A 440 11.13 6.88 -10.66
N ALA A 441 10.55 7.90 -10.02
CA ALA A 441 9.11 8.13 -10.05
C ALA A 441 8.77 9.60 -9.84
N THR A 442 7.71 10.07 -10.49
CA THR A 442 7.13 11.40 -10.26
C THR A 442 5.63 11.30 -10.10
N GLY A 443 5.05 11.98 -9.10
CA GLY A 443 3.60 11.91 -8.93
C GLY A 443 3.09 12.33 -7.55
N SER A 444 1.99 11.69 -7.17
CA SER A 444 1.34 11.88 -5.88
C SER A 444 0.90 10.55 -5.28
N LEU A 445 0.90 10.49 -3.96
CA LEU A 445 0.50 9.32 -3.18
C LEU A 445 -0.57 9.74 -2.19
N SER A 446 -1.63 8.96 -2.09
CA SER A 446 -2.59 9.03 -1.00
C SER A 446 -2.70 7.67 -0.32
N SER A 447 -2.94 7.66 0.98
CA SER A 447 -3.26 6.43 1.69
C SER A 447 -4.27 6.66 2.80
N GLY A 448 -5.00 5.58 3.11
CA GLY A 448 -5.86 5.49 4.28
C GLY A 448 -5.04 5.12 5.52
N THR A 449 -5.67 4.38 6.44
CA THR A 449 -5.02 4.08 7.71
C THR A 449 -3.82 3.16 7.46
N THR A 450 -2.65 3.61 7.89
CA THR A 450 -1.40 2.85 7.83
C THR A 450 -0.84 2.70 9.23
N GLN A 451 -0.36 1.50 9.54
CA GLN A 451 0.34 1.18 10.77
C GLN A 451 1.67 0.50 10.44
N ILE A 452 2.74 0.99 11.05
CA ILE A 452 4.10 0.48 10.92
C ILE A 452 4.52 -0.01 12.31
N ASP A 453 4.76 -1.31 12.43
CA ASP A 453 5.14 -1.96 13.68
C ASP A 453 6.55 -2.56 13.59
N ASP A 454 7.32 -2.40 14.65
CA ASP A 454 8.53 -3.18 14.92
C ASP A 454 8.13 -4.40 15.77
N SER A 455 8.14 -5.57 15.13
CA SER A 455 7.75 -6.83 15.76
C SER A 455 8.75 -7.34 16.79
N ASN A 456 10.02 -6.94 16.71
CA ASN A 456 11.04 -7.31 17.69
C ASN A 456 10.86 -6.50 18.97
N LYS A 457 10.61 -5.18 18.82
CA LYS A 457 10.39 -4.27 19.96
C LYS A 457 8.96 -4.25 20.49
N GLN A 458 8.02 -4.93 19.82
CA GLN A 458 6.59 -4.90 20.17
C GLN A 458 6.06 -3.45 20.25
N LEU A 459 6.40 -2.66 19.23
CA LEU A 459 6.21 -1.21 19.23
C LEU A 459 5.59 -0.78 17.90
N THR A 460 4.47 -0.07 17.95
CA THR A 460 3.99 0.69 16.79
C THR A 460 4.85 1.93 16.64
N LEU A 461 5.67 1.96 15.58
CA LEU A 461 6.56 3.08 15.27
C LEU A 461 5.74 4.30 14.82
N ALA A 462 4.80 4.08 13.91
CA ALA A 462 3.94 5.12 13.38
C ALA A 462 2.57 4.56 12.98
N ARG A 463 1.52 5.32 13.27
CA ARG A 463 0.17 5.08 12.77
C ARG A 463 -0.49 6.39 12.37
N TYR A 464 -1.12 6.44 11.21
CA TYR A 464 -1.87 7.61 10.72
C TYR A 464 -3.11 7.14 9.97
N HIS A 465 -4.15 7.99 9.87
CA HIS A 465 -5.43 7.62 9.25
C HIS A 465 -5.54 7.99 7.78
N HIS A 466 -4.99 9.14 7.41
CA HIS A 466 -4.90 9.59 6.03
C HIS A 466 -3.52 10.19 5.82
N LEU A 467 -2.90 9.91 4.69
CA LEU A 467 -1.67 10.55 4.24
C LEU A 467 -1.85 11.00 2.80
N ASN A 468 -1.48 12.25 2.51
CA ASN A 468 -1.43 12.80 1.17
C ASN A 468 -0.04 13.38 0.94
N ALA A 469 0.65 12.88 -0.06
CA ALA A 469 1.94 13.37 -0.52
C ALA A 469 1.80 13.85 -1.96
N LYS A 470 2.23 15.08 -2.22
CA LYS A 470 2.19 15.73 -3.54
C LYS A 470 3.60 16.10 -3.96
N GLU A 471 3.79 16.20 -5.28
CA GLU A 471 5.07 16.58 -5.87
C GLU A 471 6.19 15.65 -5.40
N ILE A 472 5.90 14.34 -5.42
CA ILE A 472 6.90 13.31 -5.18
C ILE A 472 7.81 13.26 -6.40
N GLU A 473 9.11 13.38 -6.16
CA GLU A 473 10.16 13.16 -7.15
C GLU A 473 11.19 12.20 -6.55
N LEU A 474 11.16 10.95 -7.00
CA LEU A 474 12.15 9.92 -6.69
C LEU A 474 13.13 9.84 -7.87
N ARG A 475 14.37 10.27 -7.68
CA ARG A 475 15.42 10.19 -8.71
C ARG A 475 16.22 8.90 -8.62
N ALA A 476 16.37 8.40 -7.41
CA ALA A 476 16.98 7.11 -7.05
C ALA A 476 16.35 6.62 -5.73
N ILE A 477 16.59 5.37 -5.33
CA ILE A 477 16.07 4.80 -4.07
C ILE A 477 16.48 5.64 -2.85
N ASP A 478 17.63 6.28 -2.93
CA ASP A 478 18.24 7.13 -1.91
C ASP A 478 18.19 8.63 -2.27
N ASP A 479 17.35 9.07 -3.21
CA ASP A 479 17.13 10.49 -3.58
C ASP A 479 15.64 10.74 -3.84
N LEU A 480 14.98 11.29 -2.82
CA LEU A 480 13.53 11.53 -2.77
C LEU A 480 13.24 12.96 -2.31
N THR A 481 12.47 13.68 -3.13
CA THR A 481 11.85 14.95 -2.75
C THR A 481 10.33 14.79 -2.63
N ILE A 482 9.74 15.41 -1.61
CA ILE A 482 8.28 15.53 -1.47
C ILE A 482 7.95 17.01 -1.21
N GLY A 483 7.25 17.65 -2.15
CA GLY A 483 6.89 19.07 -2.03
C GLY A 483 5.94 19.34 -0.85
N SER A 484 4.92 18.49 -0.67
CA SER A 484 4.04 18.57 0.50
C SER A 484 3.57 17.20 0.97
N LEU A 485 3.67 16.95 2.28
CA LEU A 485 3.18 15.74 2.95
C LEU A 485 2.23 16.14 4.06
N ARG A 486 0.99 15.65 4.04
CA ARG A 486 0.01 15.86 5.12
C ARG A 486 -0.52 14.54 5.62
N SER A 487 -0.49 14.34 6.94
CA SER A 487 -1.13 13.20 7.60
C SER A 487 -2.18 13.63 8.64
N GLU A 488 -3.15 12.76 8.90
CA GLU A 488 -4.17 12.93 9.92
C GLU A 488 -4.04 11.88 11.03
N GLN A 489 -4.29 12.30 12.27
CA GLN A 489 -4.25 11.47 13.47
C GLN A 489 -2.97 10.64 13.59
N LEU A 490 -1.83 11.33 13.53
CA LEU A 490 -0.53 10.71 13.69
C LEU A 490 -0.35 10.25 15.15
N THR A 491 -0.02 8.99 15.34
CA THR A 491 0.44 8.41 16.61
C THR A 491 1.85 7.87 16.38
N LEU A 492 2.79 8.20 17.27
CA LEU A 492 4.15 7.68 17.20
C LEU A 492 4.49 6.92 18.48
N LEU A 493 5.30 5.86 18.34
CA LEU A 493 5.94 5.14 19.45
C LEU A 493 4.94 4.63 20.49
N LYS A 494 3.94 3.86 20.05
CA LYS A 494 2.94 3.25 20.94
C LYS A 494 3.31 1.79 21.23
N PRO A 495 3.63 1.41 22.48
CA PRO A 495 3.89 0.02 22.82
C PRO A 495 2.68 -0.89 22.60
N HIS A 496 2.92 -2.12 22.15
CA HIS A 496 1.90 -3.17 22.15
C HIS A 496 1.70 -3.64 23.59
N THR A 497 0.72 -3.08 24.30
CA THR A 497 0.42 -3.49 25.68
C THR A 497 -0.35 -4.81 25.70
N THR A 498 0.11 -5.79 26.47
CA THR A 498 -0.58 -7.08 26.70
C THR A 498 -1.52 -7.07 27.90
N ASN A 499 -1.42 -6.08 28.80
CA ASN A 499 -2.27 -5.96 29.99
C ASN A 499 -3.32 -4.86 29.82
N SER A 500 -4.59 -5.18 30.12
CA SER A 500 -5.75 -4.29 30.04
C SER A 500 -5.74 -3.14 31.07
N ASP A 501 -4.95 -3.26 32.14
CA ASP A 501 -5.01 -2.35 33.29
C ASP A 501 -4.05 -1.15 33.15
N GLU A 502 -3.02 -1.27 32.30
CA GLU A 502 -2.17 -0.15 31.92
C GLU A 502 -2.75 0.52 30.69
N LYS A 503 -3.40 1.68 30.87
CA LYS A 503 -3.79 2.55 29.75
C LYS A 503 -2.54 2.81 28.89
N SER A 504 -2.46 2.14 27.73
CA SER A 504 -1.37 2.24 26.76
C SER A 504 -0.92 3.70 26.59
N GLU A 505 0.21 4.04 27.21
CA GLU A 505 0.75 5.39 27.28
C GLU A 505 1.26 5.79 25.89
N GLN A 506 0.50 6.64 25.20
CA GLN A 506 0.88 7.19 23.90
C GLN A 506 1.85 8.35 24.15
N LEU A 507 3.10 8.22 23.67
CA LEU A 507 4.10 9.29 23.84
C LEU A 507 3.71 10.55 23.08
N PHE A 508 3.37 10.36 21.81
CA PHE A 508 3.09 11.46 20.90
C PHE A 508 1.88 11.14 20.05
N ASN A 509 0.95 12.09 20.02
CA ASN A 509 -0.08 12.14 19.01
C ASN A 509 -0.20 13.55 18.43
N SER A 510 -0.76 13.63 17.24
CA SER A 510 -1.13 14.89 16.60
C SER A 510 -2.40 14.69 15.79
N GLY A 511 -3.30 15.68 15.83
CA GLY A 511 -4.48 15.71 14.97
C GLY A 511 -4.11 15.79 13.49
N SER A 512 -3.07 16.55 13.14
CA SER A 512 -2.44 16.47 11.83
C SER A 512 -0.94 16.79 11.87
N LEU A 513 -0.20 16.26 10.90
CA LEU A 513 1.19 16.63 10.62
C LEU A 513 1.24 17.12 9.17
N THR A 514 1.82 18.29 8.95
CA THR A 514 2.19 18.78 7.61
C THR A 514 3.70 18.95 7.54
N LEU A 515 4.33 18.39 6.51
CA LEU A 515 5.72 18.65 6.12
C LEU A 515 5.73 19.36 4.77
N ASP A 516 6.54 20.40 4.64
CA ASP A 516 6.79 21.08 3.36
C ASP A 516 8.24 20.87 2.93
N ASN A 517 8.44 20.53 1.65
CA ASN A 517 9.72 20.29 1.00
C ASN A 517 10.65 19.35 1.80
N LEU A 518 10.23 18.09 1.94
CA LEU A 518 11.08 17.02 2.48
C LEU A 518 12.09 16.61 1.42
N HIS A 519 13.37 16.60 1.77
CA HIS A 519 14.46 16.08 0.94
C HIS A 519 15.18 14.96 1.68
N TYR A 520 15.18 13.78 1.08
CA TYR A 520 15.88 12.59 1.54
C TYR A 520 16.96 12.23 0.54
N GLN A 521 18.21 12.19 1.00
CA GLN A 521 19.36 11.86 0.16
C GLN A 521 20.37 11.00 0.93
N ALA A 522 20.95 9.98 0.29
CA ALA A 522 22.01 9.13 0.85
C ALA A 522 21.63 8.51 2.22
N ASP A 523 20.45 7.89 2.26
CA ASP A 523 19.84 7.25 3.43
C ASP A 523 19.49 8.18 4.60
N GLN A 524 19.36 9.49 4.35
CA GLN A 524 19.17 10.50 5.39
C GLN A 524 18.17 11.58 4.98
N ILE A 525 17.38 12.07 5.94
CA ILE A 525 16.59 13.29 5.75
C ILE A 525 17.53 14.49 5.87
N THR A 526 17.82 15.14 4.76
CA THR A 526 18.80 16.23 4.70
C THR A 526 18.17 17.60 4.93
N ALA A 527 16.92 17.80 4.48
CA ALA A 527 16.22 19.06 4.65
C ALA A 527 14.70 18.89 4.78
N ILE A 528 14.09 19.74 5.59
CA ILE A 528 12.65 19.99 5.70
C ILE A 528 12.46 21.50 5.80
N ASN A 529 11.57 22.08 4.98
CA ASN A 529 11.29 23.51 5.11
C ASN A 529 10.39 23.79 6.33
N SER A 530 9.25 23.12 6.43
CA SER A 530 8.33 23.34 7.55
C SER A 530 7.81 22.02 8.12
N ILE A 531 7.66 21.97 9.44
CA ILE A 531 6.94 20.93 10.17
C ILE A 531 5.82 21.62 10.95
N THR A 532 4.57 21.34 10.62
CA THR A 532 3.41 21.86 11.37
C THR A 532 2.67 20.71 12.05
N LEU A 533 2.49 20.82 13.37
CA LEU A 533 1.75 19.88 14.20
C LEU A 533 0.48 20.55 14.75
N ASP A 534 -0.69 20.01 14.43
CA ASP A 534 -1.96 20.54 14.92
C ASP A 534 -2.61 19.60 15.94
N ASN A 535 -3.05 20.14 17.08
CA ASN A 535 -3.59 19.38 18.21
C ASN A 535 -2.61 18.29 18.70
N MET A 536 -1.34 18.67 18.89
CA MET A 536 -0.30 17.80 19.43
C MET A 536 -0.59 17.48 20.90
N ALA A 537 -0.52 16.21 21.29
CA ALA A 537 -0.34 15.81 22.68
C ALA A 537 0.99 15.08 22.85
N LEU A 538 1.81 15.56 23.78
CA LEU A 538 3.09 14.96 24.13
C LEU A 538 3.09 14.58 25.61
N LEU A 539 3.37 13.33 25.93
CA LEU A 539 3.58 12.87 27.30
C LEU A 539 5.08 12.79 27.59
N LEU A 540 5.56 13.58 28.56
CA LEU A 540 6.91 13.49 29.10
C LEU A 540 6.86 12.92 30.50
N ARG A 541 7.40 11.71 30.67
CA ARG A 541 7.43 11.01 31.95
C ARG A 541 8.87 10.77 32.40
N ARG A 542 9.24 11.37 33.54
CA ARG A 542 10.48 11.09 34.24
C ARG A 542 10.22 10.00 35.27
N THR A 543 10.84 8.85 35.08
CA THR A 543 10.71 7.67 35.95
C THR A 543 11.34 7.91 37.33
N ALA A 544 11.05 7.05 38.30
CA ALA A 544 11.65 7.09 39.64
C ALA A 544 13.19 7.03 39.64
N LYS A 545 13.81 6.53 38.57
CA LYS A 545 15.27 6.51 38.39
C LYS A 545 15.83 7.82 37.81
N GLY A 546 14.96 8.78 37.52
CA GLY A 546 15.32 10.06 36.89
C GLY A 546 15.44 9.99 35.36
N GLU A 547 15.17 8.84 34.74
CA GLU A 547 15.21 8.63 33.28
C GLU A 547 13.91 9.09 32.60
N ILE A 548 13.97 9.58 31.36
CA ILE A 548 12.77 9.84 30.55
C ILE A 548 12.31 8.54 29.89
N ALA A 549 11.06 8.14 30.17
CA ALA A 549 10.46 6.92 29.63
C ALA A 549 10.44 6.90 28.09
N LEU A 550 10.49 5.70 27.48
CA LEU A 550 10.47 5.41 26.02
C LEU A 550 11.68 5.90 25.20
N ILE A 551 12.34 7.01 25.56
CA ILE A 551 13.61 7.44 24.90
C ILE A 551 14.70 6.38 25.09
N ASN A 552 14.81 5.82 26.29
CA ASN A 552 15.79 4.77 26.59
C ASN A 552 15.49 3.44 25.86
N GLN A 553 14.22 3.14 25.54
CA GLN A 553 13.87 1.95 24.74
C GLN A 553 14.30 2.10 23.27
N LEU A 554 14.39 3.32 22.76
CA LEU A 554 14.97 3.58 21.43
C LEU A 554 16.49 3.44 21.41
N GLN A 555 17.16 3.79 22.52
CA GLN A 555 18.62 3.78 22.64
C GLN A 555 19.23 2.44 23.09
N SER A 556 18.44 1.52 23.66
CA SER A 556 18.92 0.27 24.27
C SER A 556 19.27 -0.85 23.29
N GLY A 557 19.38 -0.55 21.99
CA GLY A 557 20.12 -1.40 21.09
C GLY A 557 21.58 -1.45 21.55
N LYS A 558 22.10 -2.64 21.87
CA LYS A 558 23.54 -2.83 22.06
C LYS A 558 24.24 -2.29 20.83
N SER A 559 24.77 -1.07 20.91
CA SER A 559 25.84 -0.66 20.02
C SER A 559 26.97 -1.63 20.33
N ASP A 560 27.14 -2.64 19.47
CA ASP A 560 28.42 -3.32 19.39
C ASP A 560 29.50 -2.25 19.31
N LYS A 561 30.61 -2.51 19.99
CA LYS A 561 31.75 -1.62 20.09
C LYS A 561 32.34 -1.36 18.69
N SER A 562 31.73 -0.47 17.92
CA SER A 562 32.29 0.10 16.72
C SER A 562 33.11 1.34 17.10
N ASP A 563 34.36 1.30 16.67
CA ASP A 563 35.46 2.26 16.75
C ASP A 563 35.08 3.73 17.15
N PRO A 564 35.71 4.33 18.18
CA PRO A 564 35.43 5.71 18.62
C PRO A 564 35.76 6.83 17.62
N GLY A 565 36.20 6.51 16.39
CA GLY A 565 36.77 7.46 15.43
C GLY A 565 35.81 8.06 14.38
N SER A 566 34.57 7.57 14.22
CA SER A 566 33.67 8.12 13.19
C SER A 566 32.20 7.97 13.58
N LYS A 567 31.72 8.83 14.48
CA LYS A 567 30.30 9.20 14.50
C LYS A 567 30.12 10.30 13.45
N GLN A 568 29.94 9.94 12.18
CA GLN A 568 29.46 10.89 11.18
C GLN A 568 28.10 11.41 11.65
N GLN A 569 28.09 12.65 12.12
CA GLN A 569 26.89 13.34 12.61
C GLN A 569 25.97 13.54 11.40
N ILE A 570 24.78 12.95 11.43
CA ILE A 570 23.80 12.98 10.33
C ILE A 570 23.33 14.43 10.14
N PRO A 571 23.61 15.10 9.00
CA PRO A 571 23.14 16.46 8.74
C PRO A 571 21.63 16.49 8.49
N ILE A 572 20.90 17.20 9.35
CA ILE A 572 19.46 17.43 9.29
C ILE A 572 19.24 18.94 9.36
N LYS A 573 18.49 19.49 8.40
CA LYS A 573 18.11 20.90 8.37
C LYS A 573 16.59 21.06 8.41
N ILE A 574 16.06 21.77 9.39
CA ILE A 574 14.64 22.08 9.51
C ILE A 574 14.50 23.60 9.67
N GLN A 575 13.88 24.26 8.68
CA GLN A 575 13.78 25.73 8.73
C GLN A 575 12.78 26.20 9.79
N GLN A 576 11.66 25.48 9.96
CA GLN A 576 10.66 25.82 10.97
C GLN A 576 9.90 24.59 11.48
N ILE A 577 9.70 24.52 12.80
CA ILE A 577 8.71 23.67 13.46
C ILE A 577 7.66 24.58 14.08
N LYS A 578 6.37 24.30 13.87
CA LYS A 578 5.24 25.04 14.41
C LYS A 578 4.22 24.11 15.04
N VAL A 579 3.72 24.47 16.22
CA VAL A 579 2.62 23.75 16.89
C VAL A 579 1.38 24.65 17.00
N THR A 580 0.22 24.12 16.61
CA THR A 580 -1.06 24.86 16.54
C THR A 580 -2.22 24.09 17.19
N GLY A 581 -3.40 24.71 17.24
CA GLY A 581 -4.63 24.06 17.71
C GLY A 581 -4.67 23.87 19.23
N LYS A 582 -5.39 22.84 19.68
CA LYS A 582 -5.53 22.45 21.10
C LYS A 582 -4.37 21.58 21.56
N SER A 583 -3.15 22.07 21.36
CA SER A 583 -1.94 21.32 21.68
C SER A 583 -1.60 21.39 23.17
N HIS A 584 -1.07 20.30 23.74
CA HIS A 584 -0.67 20.24 25.13
C HIS A 584 0.51 19.29 25.36
N LEU A 585 1.20 19.51 26.47
CA LEU A 585 2.26 18.67 26.99
C LEU A 585 1.87 18.22 28.40
N ASP A 586 1.80 16.92 28.61
CA ASP A 586 1.59 16.31 29.90
C ASP A 586 2.96 15.94 30.48
N PHE A 587 3.32 16.51 31.63
CA PHE A 587 4.56 16.21 32.32
C PHE A 587 4.26 15.45 33.62
N VAL A 588 4.95 14.33 33.80
CA VAL A 588 4.87 13.49 34.99
C VAL A 588 6.29 13.25 35.52
N ASP A 589 6.55 13.64 36.76
CA ASP A 589 7.82 13.40 37.45
C ASP A 589 7.60 12.43 38.62
N GLU A 590 8.06 11.20 38.43
CA GLU A 590 8.04 10.11 39.42
C GLU A 590 9.35 10.04 40.21
N ALA A 591 10.35 10.89 39.91
CA ALA A 591 11.61 10.96 40.64
C ALA A 591 11.52 11.80 41.93
N ILE A 592 10.37 12.41 42.18
CA ILE A 592 10.06 13.21 43.37
C ILE A 592 8.80 12.66 44.04
N THR A 593 8.70 12.81 45.36
CA THR A 593 7.57 12.32 46.14
C THR A 593 6.96 13.45 46.97
N PRO A 594 5.63 13.66 46.89
CA PRO A 594 4.67 12.98 46.01
C PRO A 594 4.91 13.31 44.53
N ASN A 595 4.47 12.41 43.63
CA ASN A 595 4.73 12.57 42.19
C ASN A 595 4.12 13.87 41.66
N TYR A 596 4.89 14.61 40.87
CA TYR A 596 4.40 15.82 40.22
C TYR A 596 3.74 15.50 38.89
N LYS A 597 2.57 16.07 38.64
CA LYS A 597 1.82 15.94 37.38
C LYS A 597 1.32 17.30 36.96
N ASN A 598 1.56 17.69 35.72
CA ASN A 598 1.05 18.95 35.20
C ASN A 598 0.75 18.86 33.70
N ARG A 599 -0.25 19.62 33.24
CA ARG A 599 -0.60 19.79 31.83
C ARG A 599 -0.32 21.22 31.39
N ILE A 600 0.54 21.37 30.39
CA ILE A 600 0.90 22.64 29.78
C ILE A 600 0.16 22.75 28.44
N THR A 601 -0.76 23.70 28.31
CA THR A 601 -1.50 23.94 27.07
C THR A 601 -0.72 24.91 26.19
N LEU A 602 -0.30 24.47 25.01
CA LEU A 602 0.47 25.29 24.07
C LEU A 602 -0.46 26.19 23.26
N LYS A 603 -0.24 27.50 23.30
CA LYS A 603 -0.91 28.48 22.42
C LYS A 603 -0.11 28.74 21.15
N GLN A 604 1.20 28.76 21.30
CA GLN A 604 2.15 28.93 20.21
C GLN A 604 3.44 28.23 20.60
N LEU A 605 3.99 27.41 19.71
CA LEU A 605 5.38 26.98 19.78
C LEU A 605 5.94 27.07 18.37
N ALA A 606 7.04 27.80 18.22
CA ALA A 606 7.78 27.89 16.97
C ALA A 606 9.27 27.70 17.28
N VAL A 607 9.95 26.86 16.50
CA VAL A 607 11.41 26.70 16.54
C VAL A 607 11.92 26.84 15.12
N ASN A 608 12.90 27.71 14.89
CA ASN A 608 13.42 28.00 13.55
C ASN A 608 14.89 27.61 13.44
N GLN A 609 15.35 27.32 12.22
CA GLN A 609 16.76 27.09 11.90
C GLN A 609 17.42 25.98 12.74
N ILE A 610 16.83 24.79 12.74
CA ILE A 610 17.42 23.60 13.36
C ILE A 610 18.37 22.99 12.32
N ASP A 611 19.68 23.07 12.54
CA ASP A 611 20.68 22.56 11.60
C ASP A 611 21.78 21.79 12.34
N SER A 612 21.78 20.45 12.21
CA SER A 612 22.81 19.61 12.85
C SER A 612 24.17 19.67 12.16
N SER A 613 24.26 20.22 10.95
CA SER A 613 25.54 20.47 10.27
C SER A 613 26.27 21.71 10.82
N THR A 614 25.57 22.55 11.61
CA THR A 614 26.18 23.67 12.33
C THR A 614 25.80 23.65 13.82
N PRO A 615 26.33 22.69 14.62
CA PRO A 615 25.98 22.51 16.03
C PRO A 615 26.12 23.74 16.95
N SER A 616 26.96 24.71 16.55
CA SER A 616 27.21 25.96 17.26
C SER A 616 26.24 27.10 16.91
N THR A 617 25.35 26.90 15.94
CA THR A 617 24.32 27.88 15.55
C THR A 617 23.09 27.71 16.45
N GLY A 618 22.63 28.81 17.05
CA GLY A 618 21.41 28.81 17.86
C GLY A 618 20.16 28.77 16.99
N SER A 619 19.21 27.91 17.32
CA SER A 619 17.88 27.85 16.72
C SER A 619 16.93 28.75 17.51
N PRO A 620 16.43 29.86 16.94
CA PRO A 620 15.51 30.74 17.65
C PRO A 620 14.18 30.04 17.93
N PHE A 621 13.66 30.17 19.15
CA PHE A 621 12.34 29.63 19.52
C PHE A 621 11.44 30.67 20.18
N GLU A 622 10.14 30.46 20.05
CA GLU A 622 9.09 31.19 20.74
C GLU A 622 8.09 30.18 21.31
N LEU A 623 7.73 30.34 22.58
CA LEU A 623 6.77 29.53 23.30
C LEU A 623 5.77 30.44 24.03
N LYS A 624 4.49 30.28 23.74
CA LYS A 624 3.38 30.80 24.54
C LYS A 624 2.52 29.64 25.00
N ALA A 625 2.33 29.52 26.30
CA ALA A 625 1.60 28.41 26.88
C ALA A 625 0.82 28.84 28.13
N ASN A 626 -0.15 28.02 28.52
CA ASN A 626 -0.89 28.19 29.76
C ASN A 626 -0.71 26.95 30.65
N ILE A 627 -0.64 27.16 31.96
CA ILE A 627 -0.80 26.13 32.97
C ILE A 627 -2.11 26.43 33.71
N GLY A 628 -2.95 25.41 33.93
CA GLY A 628 -4.28 25.63 34.50
C GLY A 628 -5.12 26.62 33.69
N SER A 629 -5.95 27.42 34.37
CA SER A 629 -6.87 28.37 33.71
C SER A 629 -6.31 29.78 33.53
N TYR A 630 -5.30 30.17 34.31
CA TYR A 630 -4.86 31.57 34.41
C TYR A 630 -3.34 31.77 34.47
N THR A 631 -2.53 30.73 34.63
CA THR A 631 -1.07 30.89 34.53
C THR A 631 -0.69 31.04 33.06
N HIS A 632 -0.02 32.13 32.72
CA HIS A 632 0.48 32.41 31.39
C HIS A 632 2.01 32.31 31.33
N LEU A 633 2.52 31.69 30.27
CA LEU A 633 3.94 31.51 30.01
C LEU A 633 4.27 32.14 28.67
N ALA A 634 5.30 32.99 28.63
CA ALA A 634 5.85 33.54 27.41
C ALA A 634 7.37 33.44 27.45
N PHE A 635 7.94 32.56 26.63
CA PHE A 635 9.38 32.35 26.55
C PHE A 635 9.87 32.49 25.12
N GLY A 636 11.08 33.01 24.96
CA GLY A 636 11.80 33.00 23.69
C GLY A 636 13.31 32.98 23.93
N GLY A 637 14.05 32.65 22.88
CA GLY A 637 15.50 32.60 22.96
C GLY A 637 16.08 31.69 21.89
N GLU A 638 17.21 31.07 22.19
CA GLU A 638 17.95 30.22 21.26
C GLU A 638 18.25 28.88 21.91
N LEU A 639 17.84 27.80 21.26
CA LEU A 639 18.18 26.43 21.64
C LEU A 639 19.30 25.90 20.73
N TYR A 640 20.18 25.07 21.27
CA TYR A 640 21.32 24.50 20.53
C TYR A 640 21.22 22.97 20.58
N PRO A 641 20.34 22.33 19.78
CA PRO A 641 19.94 20.93 19.96
C PRO A 641 21.06 19.92 19.74
N PHE A 642 22.06 20.33 18.95
CA PHE A 642 23.14 19.45 18.49
C PHE A 642 24.49 19.81 19.08
N ALA A 643 24.56 20.81 19.97
CA ALA A 643 25.77 21.11 20.73
C ALA A 643 26.19 19.89 21.56
N GLU A 644 27.49 19.68 21.70
CA GLU A 644 28.06 18.53 22.43
C GLU A 644 27.61 18.47 23.90
N HIS A 645 27.39 19.64 24.48
CA HIS A 645 26.87 19.81 25.83
C HIS A 645 25.58 20.65 25.78
N PRO A 646 24.64 20.46 26.73
CA PRO A 646 23.41 21.25 26.76
C PRO A 646 23.72 22.75 26.76
N THR A 647 23.20 23.45 25.76
CA THR A 647 23.35 24.90 25.60
C THR A 647 22.00 25.52 25.24
N LEU A 648 21.62 26.60 25.93
CA LEU A 648 20.31 27.24 25.82
C LEU A 648 20.42 28.70 26.26
N LYS A 649 19.82 29.62 25.50
CA LYS A 649 19.51 30.97 25.96
C LYS A 649 18.01 31.10 26.03
N LEU A 650 17.48 31.45 27.19
CA LEU A 650 16.05 31.56 27.44
C LEU A 650 15.77 32.85 28.18
N LYS A 651 14.80 33.60 27.66
CA LYS A 651 14.26 34.79 28.30
C LYS A 651 12.74 34.75 28.23
N GLY A 652 12.08 35.12 29.31
CA GLY A 652 10.63 35.12 29.31
C GLY A 652 10.04 35.47 30.65
N ASP A 653 8.72 35.35 30.71
CA ASP A 653 7.94 35.60 31.90
C ASP A 653 6.94 34.47 32.17
N ILE A 654 6.71 34.28 33.45
CA ILE A 654 5.63 33.47 34.01
C ILE A 654 4.73 34.45 34.74
N ASP A 655 3.44 34.44 34.45
CA ASP A 655 2.46 35.25 35.16
C ASP A 655 1.48 34.38 35.92
N THR A 656 1.32 34.66 37.22
CA THR A 656 0.34 34.04 38.13
C THR A 656 0.39 32.50 38.14
N LEU A 657 1.57 31.94 38.45
CA LEU A 657 1.77 30.51 38.68
C LEU A 657 1.30 30.10 40.08
N ASP A 658 0.46 29.08 40.16
CA ASP A 658 0.06 28.47 41.43
C ASP A 658 1.24 27.81 42.13
N LEU A 659 1.47 28.21 43.38
CA LEU A 659 2.57 27.67 44.19
C LEU A 659 2.28 26.29 44.79
N PRO A 660 1.07 25.97 45.30
CA PRO A 660 0.84 24.68 45.95
C PRO A 660 1.15 23.43 45.10
N PRO A 661 0.83 23.39 43.78
CA PRO A 661 1.22 22.28 42.92
C PRO A 661 2.74 22.04 42.81
N LEU A 662 3.58 23.03 43.14
CA LEU A 662 5.04 22.93 43.12
C LEU A 662 5.63 22.40 44.44
N SER A 663 4.81 22.18 45.46
CA SER A 663 5.23 21.65 46.77
C SER A 663 6.13 20.42 46.69
N PRO A 664 5.91 19.42 45.80
CA PRO A 664 6.83 18.29 45.69
C PRO A 664 8.30 18.67 45.51
N TYR A 665 8.57 19.74 44.74
CA TYR A 665 9.94 20.22 44.52
C TYR A 665 10.49 20.99 45.72
N THR A 666 9.66 21.80 46.40
CA THR A 666 10.12 22.55 47.59
C THR A 666 10.27 21.69 48.82
N ILE A 667 9.45 20.65 49.00
CA ILE A 667 9.63 19.65 50.04
C ILE A 667 10.95 18.92 49.80
N GLN A 668 11.22 18.47 48.58
CA GLN A 668 12.45 17.74 48.24
C GLN A 668 13.72 18.58 48.35
N SER A 669 13.67 19.89 48.13
CA SER A 669 14.85 20.76 48.11
C SER A 669 15.03 21.64 49.34
N LEU A 670 13.94 22.09 49.98
CA LEU A 670 13.93 23.05 51.08
C LEU A 670 13.27 22.49 52.36
N GLY A 671 12.53 21.39 52.27
CA GLY A 671 11.77 20.82 53.39
C GLY A 671 10.49 21.57 53.76
N TYR A 672 10.09 22.54 52.95
CA TYR A 672 8.86 23.32 53.14
C TYR A 672 7.81 23.00 52.08
N GLU A 673 6.57 22.84 52.52
CA GLU A 673 5.39 22.74 51.66
C GLU A 673 4.83 24.12 51.35
N LEU A 674 4.41 24.35 50.11
CA LEU A 674 3.77 25.60 49.69
C LEU A 674 2.25 25.46 49.90
N THR A 675 1.70 26.09 50.92
CA THR A 675 0.30 25.88 51.30
C THR A 675 -0.65 26.86 50.62
N SER A 676 -0.17 28.05 50.24
CA SER A 676 -0.89 29.01 49.40
C SER A 676 0.05 29.95 48.63
N GLY A 677 -0.53 30.64 47.63
CA GLY A 677 0.08 31.79 46.98
C GLY A 677 0.27 31.61 45.48
N HIS A 678 0.62 32.71 44.81
CA HIS A 678 0.99 32.74 43.39
C HIS A 678 2.39 33.32 43.19
N ALA A 679 3.03 32.97 42.08
CA ALA A 679 4.29 33.55 41.65
C ALA A 679 4.20 34.10 40.23
N SER A 680 4.69 35.33 40.03
CA SER A 680 5.05 35.82 38.70
C SER A 680 6.58 35.96 38.65
N ALA A 681 7.20 35.62 37.54
CA ALA A 681 8.65 35.63 37.41
C ALA A 681 9.10 36.14 36.05
N GLU A 682 10.06 37.07 36.03
CA GLU A 682 10.91 37.33 34.87
C GLU A 682 12.12 36.39 34.95
N ILE A 683 12.31 35.56 33.93
CA ILE A 683 13.36 34.53 33.86
C ILE A 683 14.33 34.90 32.75
N GLU A 684 15.61 34.96 33.09
CA GLU A 684 16.71 35.08 32.13
C GLU A 684 17.75 34.00 32.48
N LEU A 685 17.90 33.03 31.58
CA LEU A 685 18.69 31.83 31.77
C LEU A 685 19.60 31.60 30.57
N GLU A 686 20.87 31.36 30.85
CA GLU A 686 21.88 30.94 29.91
C GLU A 686 22.50 29.63 30.42
N ILE A 687 22.48 28.61 29.58
CA ILE A 687 23.23 27.38 29.75
C ILE A 687 24.30 27.40 28.66
N ASP A 688 25.56 27.40 29.06
CA ASP A 688 26.71 27.31 28.16
C ASP A 688 27.55 26.10 28.53
N ALA A 689 27.58 25.10 27.65
CA ALA A 689 28.28 23.84 27.86
C ALA A 689 27.97 23.17 29.21
N GLY A 690 26.68 23.13 29.58
CA GLY A 690 26.21 22.60 30.86
C GLY A 690 26.43 23.51 32.07
N LYS A 691 27.02 24.71 31.92
CA LYS A 691 27.12 25.71 32.99
C LYS A 691 25.92 26.63 32.98
N LEU A 692 25.23 26.69 34.10
CA LEU A 692 24.02 27.48 34.30
C LEU A 692 24.40 28.88 34.79
N LYS A 693 23.79 29.91 34.21
CA LYS A 693 23.85 31.30 34.68
C LYS A 693 22.51 31.97 34.45
N GLY A 694 22.00 32.71 35.42
CA GLY A 694 20.77 33.48 35.24
C GLY A 694 20.51 34.49 36.34
N GLU A 695 19.69 35.49 36.06
CA GLU A 695 19.12 36.40 37.06
C GLU A 695 17.60 36.37 36.92
N ASN A 696 16.90 35.79 37.90
CA ASN A 696 15.45 35.75 37.89
C ASN A 696 14.88 36.79 38.85
N ARG A 697 13.79 37.44 38.47
CA ARG A 697 13.01 38.32 39.37
C ARG A 697 11.68 37.67 39.66
N VAL A 698 11.44 37.32 40.91
CA VAL A 698 10.24 36.61 41.34
C VAL A 698 9.41 37.52 42.24
N LYS A 699 8.12 37.68 41.90
CA LYS A 699 7.08 38.31 42.71
C LYS A 699 6.20 37.20 43.27
N LEU A 700 6.27 36.97 44.57
CA LEU A 700 5.41 36.02 45.29
C LEU A 700 4.26 36.80 45.91
N ASN A 701 3.02 36.33 45.75
CA ASN A 701 1.81 36.98 46.25
C ASN A 701 1.15 36.02 47.24
N ASN A 702 0.92 36.47 48.48
CA ASN A 702 0.25 35.68 49.51
C ASN A 702 0.88 34.30 49.74
N LEU A 703 2.22 34.22 49.71
CA LEU A 703 2.97 33.00 50.00
C LEU A 703 2.77 32.59 51.45
N GLU A 704 2.31 31.36 51.66
CA GLU A 704 2.31 30.67 52.95
C GLU A 704 3.05 29.34 52.80
N VAL A 705 3.79 28.96 53.83
CA VAL A 705 4.58 27.73 53.87
C VAL A 705 4.35 26.99 55.18
N ASP A 706 4.34 25.66 55.12
CA ASP A 706 4.33 24.80 56.30
C ASP A 706 5.59 23.90 56.29
N ALA A 707 6.02 23.46 57.48
CA ALA A 707 7.09 22.50 57.64
C ALA A 707 6.66 21.11 57.16
N ALA A 708 7.45 20.48 56.28
CA ALA A 708 7.13 19.16 55.72
C ALA A 708 8.23 18.11 55.96
N ASP A 709 9.51 18.49 55.85
CA ASP A 709 10.65 17.58 56.02
C ASP A 709 11.73 18.24 56.88
N PRO A 710 11.81 17.89 58.19
CA PRO A 710 12.74 18.48 59.14
C PRO A 710 14.23 18.40 58.73
N GLU A 711 14.67 17.30 58.13
CA GLU A 711 16.07 17.12 57.74
C GLU A 711 16.45 18.09 56.61
N LYS A 712 15.55 18.27 55.64
CA LYS A 712 15.80 19.17 54.51
C LYS A 712 15.68 20.66 54.88
N MET A 713 14.85 20.99 55.88
CA MET A 713 14.71 22.36 56.37
C MET A 713 16.00 22.90 57.01
N GLU A 714 16.81 22.03 57.62
CA GLU A 714 18.02 22.41 58.38
C GLU A 714 19.02 23.21 57.52
N HIS A 715 19.15 22.85 56.23
CA HIS A 715 20.06 23.53 55.30
C HIS A 715 19.71 25.00 55.10
N LEU A 716 18.43 25.32 54.93
CA LEU A 716 17.98 26.71 54.74
C LEU A 716 17.93 27.45 56.08
N SER A 717 17.42 26.82 57.14
CA SER A 717 17.25 27.47 58.44
C SER A 717 18.58 27.93 59.04
N ASN A 718 19.64 27.15 58.90
CA ASN A 718 20.97 27.47 59.45
C ASN A 718 21.67 28.63 58.73
N GLN A 719 21.23 28.98 57.53
CA GLN A 719 21.79 30.07 56.73
C GLN A 719 20.96 31.36 56.80
N LEU A 720 19.75 31.30 57.34
CA LEU A 720 18.89 32.45 57.54
C LEU A 720 19.23 33.16 58.85
N SER A 721 19.12 34.49 58.84
CA SER A 721 19.35 35.30 60.05
C SER A 721 18.23 35.17 61.10
N MET A 722 17.12 34.51 60.75
CA MET A 722 15.93 34.28 61.57
C MET A 722 15.07 33.16 60.98
N PRO A 723 14.10 32.59 61.73
CA PRO A 723 13.17 31.59 61.18
C PRO A 723 12.46 32.09 59.92
N LEU A 724 12.20 31.19 58.96
CA LEU A 724 11.67 31.53 57.64
C LEU A 724 10.38 32.35 57.72
N ASP A 725 9.43 32.01 58.59
CA ASP A 725 8.17 32.75 58.75
C ASP A 725 8.38 34.21 59.20
N SER A 726 9.36 34.42 60.07
CA SER A 726 9.75 35.77 60.49
C SER A 726 10.37 36.55 59.33
N ALA A 727 11.23 35.90 58.55
CA ALA A 727 11.82 36.49 57.36
C ALA A 727 10.76 36.86 56.31
N LEU A 728 9.83 35.96 56.01
CA LEU A 728 8.73 36.20 55.08
C LEU A 728 7.84 37.36 55.56
N SER A 729 7.54 37.43 56.86
CA SER A 729 6.71 38.52 57.43
C SER A 729 7.34 39.90 57.30
N LEU A 730 8.68 40.00 57.34
CA LEU A 730 9.39 41.26 57.12
C LEU A 730 9.57 41.62 55.64
N LEU A 731 9.52 40.63 54.75
CA LEU A 731 9.70 40.82 53.32
C LEU A 731 8.39 41.14 52.60
N ARG A 732 7.24 40.84 53.21
CA ARG A 732 5.90 41.17 52.68
C ARG A 732 5.68 42.68 52.70
N ASP A 733 5.18 43.23 51.59
CA ASP A 733 4.61 44.58 51.55
C ASP A 733 3.16 44.60 52.08
N ASP A 734 2.53 45.78 52.05
CA ASP A 734 1.14 46.00 52.50
C ASP A 734 0.10 45.23 51.68
N GLU A 735 0.50 44.72 50.52
CA GLU A 735 -0.31 43.92 49.62
C GLU A 735 0.00 42.41 49.72
N ASN A 736 0.79 41.98 50.70
CA ASN A 736 1.29 40.61 50.86
C ASN A 736 2.17 40.12 49.69
N ASN A 737 2.87 41.02 49.00
CA ASN A 737 3.83 40.65 47.97
C ASN A 737 5.26 40.57 48.52
N ILE A 738 6.04 39.65 47.97
CA ILE A 738 7.48 39.52 48.23
C ILE A 738 8.20 39.58 46.88
N LYS A 739 9.17 40.49 46.73
CA LYS A 739 9.97 40.66 45.51
C LYS A 739 11.40 40.18 45.75
N LEU A 740 11.82 39.12 45.05
CA LEU A 740 13.14 38.51 45.18
C LEU A 740 13.90 38.58 43.85
N LYS A 741 15.21 38.82 43.96
CA LYS A 741 16.17 38.61 42.86
C LYS A 741 16.95 37.35 43.14
N LEU A 742 16.68 36.30 42.37
CA LEU A 742 17.27 34.98 42.55
C LEU A 742 18.31 34.74 41.45
N PRO A 743 19.62 34.95 41.74
CA PRO A 743 20.66 34.54 40.82
C PRO A 743 20.74 33.01 40.77
N LEU A 744 20.87 32.48 39.56
CA LEU A 744 21.11 31.07 39.28
C LEU A 744 22.53 30.88 38.77
N GLY A 745 23.22 29.87 39.28
CA GLY A 745 24.58 29.52 38.88
C GLY A 745 24.83 28.01 38.95
N GLY A 746 26.05 27.58 38.62
CA GLY A 746 26.52 26.22 38.85
C GLY A 746 26.46 25.32 37.63
N ASP A 747 26.44 24.01 37.88
CA ASP A 747 26.37 22.97 36.84
C ASP A 747 24.93 22.54 36.62
N LEU A 748 24.52 22.19 35.39
CA LEU A 748 23.14 21.72 35.13
C LEU A 748 22.77 20.48 35.96
N ALA A 749 23.73 19.61 36.25
CA ALA A 749 23.51 18.44 37.13
C ALA A 749 23.46 18.81 38.62
N HIS A 750 24.12 19.90 39.01
CA HIS A 750 24.21 20.39 40.39
C HIS A 750 24.07 21.92 40.41
N PRO A 751 22.85 22.44 40.20
CA PRO A 751 22.63 23.88 40.17
C PRO A 751 22.88 24.50 41.55
N GLU A 752 23.62 25.61 41.58
CA GLU A 752 23.93 26.37 42.79
C GLU A 752 22.91 27.52 42.95
N PHE A 753 22.04 27.40 43.96
CA PHE A 753 21.06 28.43 44.30
C PHE A 753 21.49 29.17 45.56
N SER A 754 21.69 30.48 45.48
CA SER A 754 22.04 31.30 46.66
C SER A 754 20.80 31.88 47.37
N LEU A 755 19.80 31.04 47.63
CA LEU A 755 18.49 31.46 48.16
C LEU A 755 18.61 32.18 49.50
N ALA A 756 19.38 31.63 50.46
CA ALA A 756 19.57 32.26 51.76
C ALA A 756 20.21 33.64 51.66
N ASN A 757 21.21 33.80 50.76
CA ASN A 757 21.85 35.10 50.51
C ASN A 757 20.87 36.11 49.91
N THR A 758 20.03 35.69 48.95
CA THR A 758 18.98 36.55 48.41
C THR A 758 18.01 37.01 49.50
N ILE A 759 17.55 36.09 50.36
CA ILE A 759 16.62 36.41 51.46
C ILE A 759 17.27 37.37 52.44
N ASN A 760 18.50 37.10 52.90
CA ASN A 760 19.24 37.98 53.82
C ASN A 760 19.50 39.37 53.22
N GLN A 761 19.82 39.47 51.92
CA GLN A 761 19.99 40.75 51.23
C GLN A 761 18.68 41.53 51.12
N ALA A 762 17.58 40.85 50.79
CA ALA A 762 16.25 41.45 50.73
C ALA A 762 15.83 41.97 52.11
N LEU A 763 16.07 41.20 53.18
CA LEU A 763 15.83 41.60 54.57
C LEU A 763 16.63 42.85 54.95
N GLY A 764 17.92 42.87 54.62
CA GLY A 764 18.79 44.03 54.87
C GLY A 764 18.29 45.30 54.17
N LYS A 765 17.71 45.19 52.98
CA LYS A 765 17.03 46.30 52.29
C LYS A 765 15.70 46.67 52.95
N ALA A 766 14.85 45.69 53.28
CA ALA A 766 13.56 45.93 53.93
C ALA A 766 13.71 46.68 55.26
N MET A 767 14.67 46.25 56.10
CA MET A 767 15.03 46.93 57.35
C MET A 767 15.57 48.35 57.13
N LYS A 768 16.23 48.61 56.00
CA LYS A 768 16.77 49.93 55.64
C LYS A 768 15.71 50.88 55.07
N THR A 769 14.58 50.38 54.55
CA THR A 769 13.67 51.17 53.70
C THR A 769 12.50 51.85 54.44
N THR A 770 12.13 51.45 55.66
CA THR A 770 11.04 52.16 56.38
C THR A 770 11.15 52.12 57.91
N ALA A 771 12.00 51.25 58.46
CA ALA A 771 12.10 51.04 59.91
C ALA A 771 12.72 52.24 60.65
N MET A 772 13.71 52.94 60.07
CA MET A 772 14.30 54.13 60.72
C MET A 772 13.31 55.30 60.85
N THR A 773 12.32 55.41 59.97
CA THR A 773 11.31 56.49 60.05
C THR A 773 10.24 56.18 61.08
N TYR A 774 9.79 54.92 61.16
CA TYR A 774 8.79 54.50 62.15
C TYR A 774 9.35 54.44 63.58
N LEU A 775 10.57 53.91 63.76
CA LEU A 775 11.26 53.92 65.06
C LEU A 775 11.60 55.33 65.56
N LYS A 776 11.83 56.29 64.64
CA LYS A 776 12.10 57.69 65.00
C LYS A 776 10.86 58.47 65.43
N TYR A 777 9.67 58.08 64.97
CA TYR A 777 8.40 58.71 65.37
C TYR A 777 7.71 58.00 66.55
N TYR A 778 7.94 56.71 66.76
CA TYR A 778 7.32 55.96 67.86
C TYR A 778 7.93 56.28 69.24
N PHE A 779 9.17 56.78 69.30
CA PHE A 779 9.93 56.90 70.55
C PHE A 779 10.17 58.33 71.08
N GLN A 780 9.37 59.34 70.68
CA GLN A 780 9.40 60.67 71.32
C GLN A 780 7.99 61.33 71.37
N PRO A 781 7.48 61.83 72.52
CA PRO A 781 8.07 61.89 73.87
C PRO A 781 7.26 61.12 74.96
N TYR A 782 6.63 59.99 74.66
CA TYR A 782 5.89 59.19 75.66
C TYR A 782 6.44 57.77 75.79
N GLY A 783 7.70 57.66 76.21
CA GLY A 783 8.18 56.43 76.84
C GLY A 783 7.71 56.42 78.29
N THR A 784 6.55 55.83 78.59
CA THR A 784 6.16 55.29 79.93
C THR A 784 4.76 54.68 79.88
N LEU A 785 4.63 53.45 80.41
CA LEU A 785 3.40 52.66 80.69
C LEU A 785 2.79 52.01 79.42
N ILE A 786 2.65 50.68 79.28
CA ILE A 786 2.17 49.66 80.22
C ILE A 786 2.80 48.30 79.89
N ALA A 787 3.38 47.65 80.89
CA ALA A 787 3.44 46.19 80.99
C ALA A 787 2.13 45.69 81.63
N ILE A 788 1.72 44.47 81.28
CA ILE A 788 0.55 43.69 81.74
C ILE A 788 -0.59 43.64 80.70
N ALA A 789 -0.60 42.56 79.92
CA ALA A 789 -1.70 41.59 79.90
C ALA A 789 -1.30 40.39 79.03
N GLU A 790 -0.74 39.36 79.67
CA GLU A 790 -0.99 37.98 79.22
C GLU A 790 -2.48 37.70 79.43
N LEU A 791 -3.23 37.65 78.35
CA LEU A 791 -4.47 36.89 78.24
C LEU A 791 -4.52 36.36 76.81
N ALA A 792 -4.15 35.09 76.69
CA ALA A 792 -4.41 34.28 75.52
C ALA A 792 -5.92 34.23 75.29
N GLU A 793 -6.41 34.94 74.26
CA GLU A 793 -7.61 34.62 73.48
C GLU A 793 -7.84 35.71 72.42
N ALA A 794 -7.15 35.60 71.28
CA ALA A 794 -7.57 36.23 70.02
C ALA A 794 -6.78 35.67 68.82
N ALA A 795 -6.79 34.34 68.66
CA ALA A 795 -6.46 33.70 67.37
C ALA A 795 -7.75 33.40 66.56
N ALA A 796 -8.85 34.10 66.84
CA ALA A 796 -10.17 33.78 66.31
C ALA A 796 -10.85 35.03 65.75
N SER A 797 -10.37 35.56 64.62
CA SER A 797 -11.22 36.20 63.60
C SER A 797 -10.40 36.58 62.36
N ALA A 798 -9.90 35.58 61.62
CA ALA A 798 -10.02 35.73 60.17
C ALA A 798 -11.52 35.90 59.90
N VAL A 799 -11.92 36.88 59.10
CA VAL A 799 -13.32 36.99 58.67
C VAL A 799 -13.57 35.78 57.77
N ARG A 800 -14.03 34.68 58.36
CA ARG A 800 -14.28 33.42 57.66
C ARG A 800 -15.65 33.53 57.02
N LEU A 801 -15.69 33.38 55.71
CA LEU A 801 -16.92 33.20 54.97
C LEU A 801 -17.43 31.77 55.24
N ASP A 802 -18.75 31.57 55.18
CA ASP A 802 -19.35 30.25 55.35
C ASP A 802 -18.76 29.25 54.33
N PRO A 803 -18.36 28.05 54.77
CA PRO A 803 -17.77 27.06 53.88
C PRO A 803 -18.81 26.52 52.89
N ILE A 804 -18.37 26.24 51.66
CA ILE A 804 -19.21 25.65 50.62
C ILE A 804 -19.11 24.13 50.70
N THR A 805 -20.17 23.48 51.18
CA THR A 805 -20.20 22.01 51.34
C THR A 805 -20.61 21.29 50.05
N TYR A 806 -20.01 20.13 49.78
CA TYR A 806 -20.26 19.27 48.62
C TYR A 806 -20.74 17.88 49.06
N PRO A 807 -21.56 17.20 48.24
CA PRO A 807 -21.71 15.75 48.33
C PRO A 807 -20.40 15.03 47.97
N ALA A 808 -20.18 13.83 48.51
CA ALA A 808 -18.99 13.04 48.24
C ALA A 808 -18.81 12.78 46.72
N THR A 809 -17.58 12.85 46.22
CA THR A 809 -17.12 12.67 44.83
C THR A 809 -17.61 13.68 43.80
N ILE A 810 -18.47 14.63 44.19
CA ILE A 810 -18.97 15.68 43.31
C ILE A 810 -18.16 16.96 43.50
N SER A 811 -17.74 17.58 42.39
CA SER A 811 -16.99 18.84 42.36
C SER A 811 -17.71 19.99 41.65
N SER A 812 -18.89 19.75 41.05
CA SER A 812 -19.67 20.78 40.37
C SER A 812 -20.50 21.64 41.33
N LEU A 813 -20.68 22.91 40.98
CA LEU A 813 -21.50 23.87 41.73
C LEU A 813 -23.00 23.62 41.52
N ASN A 814 -23.78 23.67 42.59
CA ASN A 814 -25.24 23.63 42.55
C ASN A 814 -25.85 25.05 42.57
N PRO A 815 -27.16 25.21 42.29
CA PRO A 815 -27.79 26.53 42.22
C PRO A 815 -27.76 27.36 43.52
N GLU A 816 -27.75 26.73 44.70
CA GLU A 816 -27.66 27.45 45.98
C GLU A 816 -26.25 27.98 46.23
N GLN A 817 -25.23 27.17 45.92
CA GLN A 817 -23.83 27.56 46.02
C GLN A 817 -23.52 28.73 45.07
N ILE A 818 -24.08 28.73 43.86
CA ILE A 818 -23.94 29.84 42.90
C ILE A 818 -24.52 31.15 43.49
N LYS A 819 -25.71 31.10 44.11
CA LYS A 819 -26.30 32.30 44.77
C LYS A 819 -25.46 32.82 45.93
N TYR A 820 -24.79 31.92 46.66
CA TYR A 820 -23.87 32.33 47.72
C TYR A 820 -22.62 33.00 47.14
N LEU A 821 -22.03 32.41 46.11
CA LEU A 821 -20.88 32.98 45.38
C LEU A 821 -21.20 34.34 44.75
N GLU A 822 -22.46 34.61 44.38
CA GLU A 822 -22.87 35.96 43.95
C GLU A 822 -22.64 37.03 45.01
N LYS A 823 -22.92 36.73 46.28
CA LYS A 823 -22.70 37.66 47.39
C LYS A 823 -21.20 37.86 47.63
N VAL A 824 -20.44 36.77 47.61
CA VAL A 824 -18.97 36.80 47.78
C VAL A 824 -18.32 37.60 46.64
N GLY A 825 -18.71 37.33 45.39
CA GLY A 825 -18.22 38.04 44.21
C GLY A 825 -18.50 39.55 44.29
N LYS A 826 -19.73 39.95 44.63
CA LYS A 826 -20.08 41.38 44.82
C LYS A 826 -19.27 42.04 45.93
N LEU A 827 -19.11 41.37 47.08
CA LEU A 827 -18.28 41.86 48.18
C LEU A 827 -16.84 42.12 47.73
N MET A 828 -16.26 41.21 46.94
CA MET A 828 -14.91 41.36 46.40
C MET A 828 -14.81 42.43 45.30
N GLN A 829 -15.86 42.69 44.53
CA GLN A 829 -15.91 43.81 43.58
C GLN A 829 -15.93 45.17 44.29
N GLU A 830 -16.71 45.29 45.37
CA GLU A 830 -16.84 46.52 46.15
C GLU A 830 -15.56 46.85 46.95
N HIS A 831 -14.88 45.83 47.47
CA HIS A 831 -13.67 45.99 48.28
C HIS A 831 -12.46 45.35 47.62
N LYS A 832 -11.73 46.13 46.81
CA LYS A 832 -10.57 45.66 46.03
C LYS A 832 -9.42 45.11 46.88
N GLN A 833 -9.33 45.47 48.16
CA GLN A 833 -8.32 44.93 49.08
C GLN A 833 -8.61 43.50 49.58
N ILE A 834 -9.85 43.00 49.44
CA ILE A 834 -10.20 41.65 49.89
C ILE A 834 -9.49 40.63 49.01
N ARG A 835 -8.79 39.70 49.66
CA ARG A 835 -8.18 38.52 49.08
C ARG A 835 -8.87 37.32 49.72
N VAL A 836 -9.07 36.23 48.98
CA VAL A 836 -9.74 35.04 49.51
C VAL A 836 -8.90 33.81 49.20
N ARG A 837 -8.57 33.04 50.23
CA ARG A 837 -8.02 31.70 50.12
C ARG A 837 -9.15 30.68 50.06
N LEU A 838 -9.07 29.75 49.12
CA LEU A 838 -10.04 28.70 48.82
C LEU A 838 -9.41 27.36 49.20
N CYS A 839 -9.70 26.86 50.40
CA CYS A 839 -9.08 25.66 50.94
C CYS A 839 -10.04 24.47 50.85
N GLY A 840 -9.76 23.55 49.91
CA GLY A 840 -10.51 22.30 49.75
C GLY A 840 -10.24 21.29 50.85
N LYS A 841 -11.29 20.65 51.37
CA LYS A 841 -11.23 19.63 52.41
C LYS A 841 -11.94 18.36 51.96
N ALA A 842 -11.23 17.23 52.00
CA ALA A 842 -11.80 15.90 51.86
C ALA A 842 -11.94 15.26 53.24
N ASN A 843 -12.91 14.37 53.41
CA ASN A 843 -13.19 13.74 54.71
C ASN A 843 -13.39 12.22 54.60
N GLU A 844 -13.69 11.57 55.72
CA GLU A 844 -13.95 10.13 55.79
C GLU A 844 -15.13 9.67 54.90
N SER A 845 -16.16 10.51 54.71
CA SER A 845 -17.28 10.17 53.81
C SER A 845 -16.85 10.05 52.34
N GLU A 846 -15.82 10.81 51.95
CA GLU A 846 -15.20 10.77 50.63
C GLU A 846 -14.39 9.48 50.42
N ILE A 847 -13.64 9.10 51.46
CA ILE A 847 -12.86 7.84 51.51
C ILE A 847 -13.80 6.65 51.29
N LYS A 848 -14.90 6.58 52.06
CA LYS A 848 -15.91 5.53 51.96
C LYS A 848 -16.53 5.45 50.56
N ALA A 849 -16.83 6.61 49.95
CA ALA A 849 -17.43 6.66 48.61
C ALA A 849 -16.46 6.19 47.51
N LEU A 850 -15.19 6.62 47.55
CA LEU A 850 -14.17 6.22 46.56
C LEU A 850 -13.83 4.73 46.64
N LEU A 851 -13.74 4.17 47.85
CA LEU A 851 -13.49 2.74 48.04
C LEU A 851 -14.68 1.89 47.58
N ALA A 852 -15.92 2.31 47.88
CA ALA A 852 -17.11 1.63 47.40
C ALA A 852 -17.22 1.67 45.85
N ALA A 853 -16.79 2.77 45.22
CA ALA A 853 -16.71 2.88 43.76
C ALA A 853 -15.67 1.92 43.17
N LYS A 854 -14.48 1.78 43.78
CA LYS A 854 -13.46 0.81 43.37
C LYS A 854 -13.97 -0.64 43.47
N GLN A 855 -14.66 -0.99 44.55
CA GLN A 855 -15.26 -2.32 44.73
C GLN A 855 -16.36 -2.60 43.68
N LYS A 856 -17.19 -1.61 43.34
CA LYS A 856 -18.21 -1.73 42.28
C LYS A 856 -17.59 -1.83 40.88
N ALA A 857 -16.46 -1.18 40.63
CA ALA A 857 -15.73 -1.28 39.37
C ALA A 857 -15.10 -2.67 39.19
N ALA A 858 -14.44 -3.19 40.23
CA ALA A 858 -13.87 -4.54 40.25
C ALA A 858 -14.92 -5.66 40.09
N ALA A 859 -16.13 -5.46 40.63
CA ALA A 859 -17.25 -6.38 40.47
C ALA A 859 -17.87 -6.36 39.05
N LYS A 860 -17.63 -5.30 38.26
CA LYS A 860 -18.13 -5.19 36.88
C LYS A 860 -17.19 -5.83 35.85
N GLU A 861 -15.90 -5.92 36.16
CA GLU A 861 -14.87 -6.53 35.30
C GLU A 861 -14.80 -8.07 35.43
N SER A 862 -15.35 -8.64 36.50
CA SER A 862 -15.33 -10.08 36.77
C SER A 862 -16.50 -10.88 36.18
N GLY A 863 -17.48 -10.25 35.52
CA GLY A 863 -18.45 -10.93 34.66
C GLY A 863 -19.41 -11.94 35.33
N GLU A 864 -19.56 -11.97 36.66
CA GLU A 864 -20.52 -12.85 37.34
C GLU A 864 -21.77 -12.11 37.86
N PRO A 865 -22.99 -12.66 37.65
CA PRO A 865 -24.21 -12.07 38.17
C PRO A 865 -24.32 -12.32 39.68
N SER A 866 -24.22 -11.26 40.48
CA SER A 866 -24.45 -11.33 41.93
C SER A 866 -25.93 -11.60 42.22
N ALA A 867 -26.22 -12.85 42.59
CA ALA A 867 -27.45 -13.22 43.25
C ALA A 867 -27.47 -12.58 44.64
N ALA A 868 -28.38 -11.61 44.84
CA ALA A 868 -28.70 -11.08 46.14
C ALA A 868 -29.17 -12.21 47.07
N LYS A 869 -28.38 -12.54 48.08
CA LYS A 869 -28.87 -13.15 49.33
C LYS A 869 -28.18 -12.54 50.54
N THR A 870 -29.04 -11.98 51.37
CA THR A 870 -28.96 -11.65 52.78
C THR A 870 -27.95 -12.50 53.55
N ALA A 871 -26.89 -11.84 54.05
CA ALA A 871 -26.14 -12.29 55.21
C ALA A 871 -25.55 -11.03 55.89
N GLU A 872 -26.22 -10.58 56.95
CA GLU A 872 -25.59 -9.79 57.99
C GLU A 872 -24.49 -10.65 58.63
N GLU A 873 -23.27 -10.57 58.12
CA GLU A 873 -22.12 -11.16 58.80
C GLU A 873 -21.12 -10.05 59.13
N LYS A 874 -21.06 -9.77 60.44
CA LYS A 874 -20.08 -8.90 61.09
C LYS A 874 -18.67 -9.49 60.91
N GLN A 875 -18.04 -9.24 59.77
CA GLN A 875 -16.59 -9.21 59.69
C GLN A 875 -16.11 -7.83 60.13
N PRO A 876 -15.05 -7.73 60.97
CA PRO A 876 -14.48 -6.44 61.30
C PRO A 876 -14.02 -5.81 59.99
N VAL A 877 -14.61 -4.66 59.65
CA VAL A 877 -14.08 -3.79 58.59
C VAL A 877 -12.65 -3.48 59.01
N VAL A 878 -11.67 -4.10 58.34
CA VAL A 878 -10.28 -3.66 58.41
C VAL A 878 -10.33 -2.18 58.04
N ALA A 879 -9.93 -1.31 58.97
CA ALA A 879 -9.93 0.12 58.75
C ALA A 879 -9.27 0.39 57.39
N PRO A 880 -9.93 1.12 56.47
CA PRO A 880 -9.39 1.35 55.14
C PRO A 880 -8.02 2.01 55.28
N GLN A 881 -6.98 1.30 54.86
CA GLN A 881 -5.62 1.84 54.90
C GLN A 881 -5.52 2.95 53.85
N MET A 882 -5.06 4.12 54.28
CA MET A 882 -4.79 5.25 53.39
C MET A 882 -3.63 4.86 52.47
N THR A 883 -3.92 4.48 51.23
CA THR A 883 -2.86 4.26 50.23
C THR A 883 -2.48 5.59 49.58
N PRO A 884 -1.22 5.75 49.12
CA PRO A 884 -0.78 6.98 48.42
C PRO A 884 -1.69 7.35 47.23
N GLU A 885 -2.21 6.37 46.50
CA GLU A 885 -3.13 6.61 45.37
C GLU A 885 -4.50 7.12 45.83
N LEU A 886 -5.00 6.63 46.97
CA LEU A 886 -6.27 7.10 47.54
C LEU A 886 -6.12 8.52 48.07
N GLU A 887 -5.02 8.81 48.77
CA GLU A 887 -4.65 10.14 49.22
C GLU A 887 -4.55 11.13 48.05
N GLN A 888 -3.92 10.72 46.95
CA GLN A 888 -3.87 11.51 45.72
C GLN A 888 -5.27 11.80 45.16
N GLN A 889 -6.15 10.80 45.07
CA GLN A 889 -7.52 11.00 44.57
C GLN A 889 -8.35 11.96 45.43
N LEU A 890 -8.23 11.84 46.76
CA LEU A 890 -8.89 12.75 47.71
C LEU A 890 -8.41 14.19 47.53
N THR A 891 -7.09 14.36 47.38
CA THR A 891 -6.47 15.65 47.13
C THR A 891 -6.93 16.25 45.80
N GLU A 892 -6.98 15.47 44.72
CA GLU A 892 -7.46 15.92 43.41
C GLU A 892 -8.92 16.40 43.44
N VAL A 893 -9.83 15.64 44.08
CA VAL A 893 -11.24 16.03 44.19
C VAL A 893 -11.43 17.29 45.03
N ALA A 894 -10.74 17.40 46.17
CA ALA A 894 -10.81 18.57 47.03
C ALA A 894 -10.25 19.82 46.36
N ARG A 895 -9.16 19.68 45.58
CA ARG A 895 -8.60 20.76 44.76
C ARG A 895 -9.56 21.21 43.67
N ALA A 896 -10.13 20.26 42.92
CA ALA A 896 -11.04 20.55 41.81
C ALA A 896 -12.26 21.40 42.26
N ARG A 897 -12.73 21.23 43.49
CA ARG A 897 -13.80 22.07 44.07
C ARG A 897 -13.37 23.51 44.29
N ALA A 898 -12.19 23.71 44.88
CA ALA A 898 -11.65 25.04 45.12
C ALA A 898 -11.39 25.77 43.79
N GLU A 899 -10.82 25.09 42.80
CA GLU A 899 -10.62 25.59 41.44
C GLU A 899 -11.95 25.92 40.75
N THR A 900 -13.00 25.11 40.96
CA THR A 900 -14.33 25.39 40.38
C THR A 900 -14.93 26.67 40.95
N ILE A 901 -14.78 26.92 42.26
CA ILE A 901 -15.21 28.17 42.89
C ILE A 901 -14.40 29.36 42.39
N GLN A 902 -13.07 29.22 42.36
CA GLN A 902 -12.15 30.25 41.86
C GLN A 902 -12.54 30.67 40.44
N LYS A 903 -12.67 29.68 39.55
CA LYS A 903 -13.08 29.88 38.16
C LYS A 903 -14.43 30.59 38.05
N HIS A 904 -15.43 30.19 38.84
CA HIS A 904 -16.74 30.82 38.83
C HIS A 904 -16.66 32.30 39.23
N LEU A 905 -15.91 32.63 40.30
CA LEU A 905 -15.72 34.00 40.77
C LEU A 905 -15.00 34.87 39.72
N MET A 906 -13.99 34.32 39.04
CA MET A 906 -13.29 35.02 37.96
C MET A 906 -14.18 35.26 36.75
N GLU A 907 -14.83 34.22 36.22
CA GLU A 907 -15.59 34.31 34.96
C GLU A 907 -16.86 35.16 35.08
N HIS A 908 -17.60 35.01 36.18
CA HIS A 908 -18.92 35.64 36.33
C HIS A 908 -18.86 36.99 37.04
N TYR A 909 -17.83 37.24 37.85
CA TYR A 909 -17.69 38.47 38.64
C TYR A 909 -16.40 39.24 38.35
N GLN A 910 -15.58 38.79 37.39
CA GLN A 910 -14.38 39.51 36.94
C GLN A 910 -13.42 39.83 38.11
N ILE A 911 -13.33 38.92 39.09
CA ILE A 911 -12.35 39.03 40.17
C ILE A 911 -10.99 38.61 39.62
N GLU A 912 -9.99 39.49 39.76
CA GLU A 912 -8.62 39.22 39.32
C GLU A 912 -8.05 37.96 39.99
N ALA A 913 -7.33 37.13 39.22
CA ALA A 913 -6.74 35.88 39.70
C ALA A 913 -5.79 36.11 40.91
N GLU A 914 -5.05 37.22 40.92
CA GLU A 914 -4.15 37.63 42.01
C GLU A 914 -4.86 37.84 43.36
N ARG A 915 -6.21 37.79 43.42
CA ARG A 915 -6.99 37.97 44.65
C ARG A 915 -7.64 36.68 45.17
N LEU A 916 -7.53 35.58 44.44
CA LEU A 916 -8.17 34.30 44.75
C LEU A 916 -7.13 33.18 44.77
N PHE A 917 -6.82 32.64 45.95
CA PHE A 917 -5.72 31.70 46.14
C PHE A 917 -6.23 30.30 46.50
N VAL A 918 -5.97 29.29 45.68
CA VAL A 918 -6.31 27.90 46.03
C VAL A 918 -5.27 27.35 47.00
N CYS A 919 -5.71 26.75 48.11
CA CYS A 919 -4.80 26.15 49.09
C CYS A 919 -4.45 24.70 48.70
N ASN A 920 -3.36 24.15 49.25
CA ASN A 920 -3.17 22.70 49.17
C ASN A 920 -4.31 21.99 49.93
N PRO A 921 -4.99 20.99 49.35
CA PRO A 921 -6.10 20.33 50.01
C PRO A 921 -5.68 19.59 51.28
N LYS A 922 -6.55 19.56 52.29
CA LYS A 922 -6.33 18.77 53.51
C LYS A 922 -7.33 17.63 53.60
N ILE A 923 -6.86 16.46 54.04
CA ILE A 923 -7.69 15.28 54.26
C ILE A 923 -7.93 15.15 55.76
N GLU A 924 -9.21 15.13 56.15
CA GLU A 924 -9.65 15.06 57.54
C GLU A 924 -10.29 13.68 57.79
N THR A 925 -9.54 12.76 58.39
CA THR A 925 -10.00 11.38 58.64
C THR A 925 -10.94 11.25 59.85
N ASP A 926 -10.87 12.18 60.81
CA ASP A 926 -11.61 12.12 62.07
C ASP A 926 -12.66 13.25 62.22
N SER A 927 -13.24 13.71 61.10
CA SER A 927 -14.20 14.82 61.07
C SER A 927 -15.57 14.37 60.56
N ASP A 928 -16.63 14.74 61.29
CA ASP A 928 -18.04 14.56 60.88
C ASP A 928 -18.49 15.62 59.87
N GLU A 929 -17.66 16.63 59.59
CA GLU A 929 -18.00 17.70 58.66
C GLU A 929 -18.03 17.20 57.22
N LYS A 930 -19.00 17.65 56.41
CA LYS A 930 -19.10 17.29 54.98
C LYS A 930 -17.86 17.78 54.21
N PRO A 931 -17.51 17.12 53.08
CA PRO A 931 -16.50 17.67 52.17
C PRO A 931 -16.85 19.10 51.80
N ARG A 932 -15.86 20.00 51.81
CA ARG A 932 -16.13 21.44 51.72
C ARG A 932 -14.97 22.21 51.12
N VAL A 933 -15.24 23.46 50.75
CA VAL A 933 -14.21 24.47 50.49
C VAL A 933 -14.40 25.60 51.49
N GLU A 934 -13.37 25.89 52.27
CA GLU A 934 -13.33 27.02 53.18
C GLU A 934 -12.89 28.27 52.44
N LEU A 935 -13.57 29.39 52.69
CA LEU A 935 -13.28 30.70 52.09
C LEU A 935 -12.72 31.60 53.19
N LEU A 936 -11.41 31.83 53.18
CA LEU A 936 -10.69 32.55 54.22
C LEU A 936 -10.20 33.89 53.67
N ILE A 937 -10.61 35.00 54.30
CA ILE A 937 -10.13 36.36 53.96
C ILE A 937 -8.77 36.62 54.59
#